data_AF-A0A932TIA7-F1
#
_entry.id   AF-A0A932TIA7-F1
#
_cell.length_a   1.000
_cell.length_b   1.000
_cell.length_c   1.000
_cell.angle_alpha   90.00
_cell.angle_beta   90.00
_cell.angle_gamma   90.00
#
_symmetry.space_group_name_H-M   'P 1'
#
loop_
_entity.id
_entity.type
_entity.pdbx_description
1 polymer ?
#
loop_
_entity_poly.entity_id
_entity_poly.type
_entity_poly.pdbx_seq_one_letter_code
_entity_poly.pdbx_strand_id
1 'polypeptide(L)'
;MAHSILHKKSTMLALLVFISYGPARAQNFQWTRQFGSDRQDIGFAIAVHGSSVYLAGVTSGTLPGQTSSGGTFDAFVAKYDSLGTLVWLHQFGTAGDDFGDAVAADSTGVYVAGLTSGVFAGQISSGLDDAFVRKYDPGGTLIWTRQFGTTESDEAFGLAADQTGIYVVGSVEAALPGQAFLGSSDAFVRKYTADGNEVWTRQFGSPSRDRAAAVAVTGESVYVAGSTFGALPGQSNLGMDDFFVRKYDANGGEQWTRQFGSSSGDFAWSVAAVDASVYVGGYTRGALPGHSNAGIGQDPVLRKYDANGNEQWTRQFGSPGLDVIDGMAADPTGVYVVGRTDSTLPGQTGTGSRDAFARKYDVNGNDRWTRQFGFAFQDGAVTGHDGAFSVAADSSGVYVTGEISGAFPGETFAGGISDAYALKMNPGGPPFLPFNAIVGGASYVPSVTAGSIASAFGFSLAPQNAGGLLVHVGGIAAPVYAVTNSQINFQVPWELTGSSQNFLVVTVDGNTTSPVSIPVATFAPGIFSADASGTGQGAILIANTAFLAAPEGMFPGSRPVSRGDFISIYATGLGPVTNQPPTGVNASSNPASLTITLPTVTIGGVTLPAEFSGLAPDFFGLYQVNARVPQGISAGTAIPITVNIGGTSSNTVTIAVQ
;
A
#
# COMPACT_ATOMS: atom_id res chain seq x y z
N MET A 1 13.93 -37.01 41.73
CA MET A 1 13.50 -36.95 40.31
C MET A 1 12.01 -36.58 40.18
N ALA A 2 11.54 -35.55 40.92
CA ALA A 2 10.16 -35.05 40.88
C ALA A 2 10.06 -33.54 41.30
N HIS A 3 11.13 -32.77 41.11
CA HIS A 3 11.22 -31.36 41.51
C HIS A 3 11.66 -30.42 40.38
N SER A 4 11.51 -30.83 39.11
CA SER A 4 11.87 -29.98 37.95
C SER A 4 10.68 -29.59 37.06
N ILE A 5 9.45 -29.76 37.53
CA ILE A 5 8.24 -29.52 36.70
C ILE A 5 7.75 -28.07 36.83
N LEU A 6 7.96 -27.39 37.97
CA LEU A 6 7.50 -26.01 38.16
C LEU A 6 8.40 -24.93 37.53
N HIS A 7 9.71 -25.17 37.39
CA HIS A 7 10.63 -24.21 36.75
C HIS A 7 10.58 -24.24 35.21
N LYS A 8 9.95 -25.25 34.60
CA LYS A 8 9.79 -25.32 33.13
C LYS A 8 8.69 -24.41 32.59
N LYS A 9 7.67 -24.05 33.40
CA LYS A 9 6.49 -23.29 32.92
C LYS A 9 6.73 -21.80 32.71
N SER A 10 7.63 -21.17 33.46
CA SER A 10 7.94 -19.73 33.33
C SER A 10 8.92 -19.43 32.18
N THR A 11 9.80 -20.36 31.83
CA THR A 11 10.67 -20.28 30.64
C THR A 11 9.94 -20.60 29.33
N MET A 12 8.82 -21.33 29.42
CA MET A 12 7.95 -21.73 28.31
C MET A 12 7.19 -20.54 27.69
N LEU A 13 6.89 -19.51 28.49
CA LEU A 13 6.17 -18.32 28.04
C LEU A 13 7.03 -17.45 27.10
N ALA A 14 8.35 -17.39 27.33
CA ALA A 14 9.29 -16.68 26.45
C ALA A 14 9.45 -17.39 25.09
N LEU A 15 9.39 -18.72 25.05
CA LEU A 15 9.48 -19.49 23.80
C LEU A 15 8.24 -19.33 22.91
N LEU A 16 7.04 -19.20 23.51
CA LEU A 16 5.82 -18.82 22.78
C LEU A 16 5.89 -17.39 22.23
N VAL A 17 6.62 -16.47 22.88
CA VAL A 17 6.83 -15.10 22.36
C VAL A 17 7.64 -15.13 21.05
N PHE A 18 8.66 -15.99 20.94
CA PHE A 18 9.48 -16.10 19.71
C PHE A 18 8.75 -16.78 18.54
N ILE A 19 7.73 -17.60 18.83
CA ILE A 19 6.89 -18.26 17.82
C ILE A 19 5.69 -17.38 17.43
N SER A 20 5.34 -16.36 18.23
CA SER A 20 4.06 -15.66 18.07
C SER A 20 4.11 -14.46 17.12
N TYR A 21 5.23 -13.76 16.96
CA TYR A 21 5.29 -12.58 16.09
C TYR A 21 6.67 -12.41 15.46
N GLY A 22 6.76 -12.42 14.13
CA GLY A 22 7.93 -11.87 13.43
C GLY A 22 7.97 -10.34 13.57
N PRO A 23 9.07 -9.66 13.20
CA PRO A 23 9.06 -8.21 13.13
C PRO A 23 7.93 -7.77 12.21
N ALA A 24 7.03 -6.92 12.73
CA ALA A 24 6.05 -6.23 11.92
C ALA A 24 6.80 -5.38 10.90
N ARG A 25 7.04 -5.94 9.70
CA ARG A 25 7.67 -5.21 8.61
C ARG A 25 6.60 -4.45 7.85
N ALA A 26 6.61 -3.14 8.12
CA ALA A 26 6.22 -2.04 7.25
C ALA A 26 4.75 -1.95 6.83
N GLN A 27 4.35 -0.73 6.46
CA GLN A 27 3.05 -0.45 5.88
C GLN A 27 2.83 -1.33 4.64
N ASN A 28 1.74 -2.09 4.72
CA ASN A 28 1.46 -3.30 3.97
C ASN A 28 1.07 -3.03 2.49
N PHE A 29 2.05 -2.66 1.66
CA PHE A 29 1.94 -2.44 0.20
C PHE A 29 2.32 -3.72 -0.58
N GLN A 30 1.63 -4.03 -1.69
CA GLN A 30 2.02 -5.12 -2.59
C GLN A 30 3.33 -4.79 -3.31
N TRP A 31 3.44 -3.55 -3.77
CA TRP A 31 4.68 -2.96 -4.26
C TRP A 31 4.60 -1.44 -4.11
N THR A 32 5.77 -0.82 -4.03
CA THR A 32 6.00 0.63 -4.10
C THR A 32 7.00 0.89 -5.20
N ARG A 33 6.86 2.01 -5.90
CA ARG A 33 7.85 2.52 -6.84
C ARG A 33 7.99 4.01 -6.60
N GLN A 34 9.21 4.42 -6.35
CA GLN A 34 9.56 5.82 -6.19
C GLN A 34 10.47 6.21 -7.34
N PHE A 35 10.23 7.38 -7.92
CA PHE A 35 11.06 7.92 -8.98
C PHE A 35 11.01 9.44 -8.98
N GLY A 36 12.10 10.04 -9.40
CA GLY A 36 12.24 11.47 -9.41
C GLY A 36 13.60 11.89 -9.96
N SER A 37 13.83 13.19 -9.86
CA SER A 37 15.06 13.89 -10.17
C SER A 37 15.76 14.32 -8.87
N ASP A 38 16.82 15.11 -8.96
CA ASP A 38 17.45 15.72 -7.78
C ASP A 38 16.69 16.96 -7.26
N ARG A 39 15.45 17.19 -7.73
CA ARG A 39 14.63 18.36 -7.44
C ARG A 39 13.25 17.97 -6.89
N GLN A 40 12.19 18.63 -7.35
CA GLN A 40 10.82 18.33 -6.93
C GLN A 40 10.11 17.55 -8.04
N ASP A 41 9.52 16.42 -7.66
CA ASP A 41 8.80 15.52 -8.51
C ASP A 41 7.49 15.10 -7.83
N ILE A 42 6.37 15.26 -8.53
CA ILE A 42 5.04 15.01 -7.97
C ILE A 42 4.23 14.18 -8.95
N GLY A 43 3.65 13.07 -8.48
CA GLY A 43 2.61 12.34 -9.21
C GLY A 43 1.22 12.90 -8.87
N PHE A 44 0.59 13.62 -9.80
CA PHE A 44 -0.74 14.21 -9.57
C PHE A 44 -1.87 13.22 -9.85
N ALA A 45 -1.71 12.34 -10.84
CA ALA A 45 -2.79 11.47 -11.28
C ALA A 45 -2.35 10.04 -11.56
N ILE A 46 -3.21 9.08 -11.22
CA ILE A 46 -3.01 7.65 -11.51
C ILE A 46 -4.26 7.05 -12.16
N ALA A 47 -4.08 6.22 -13.18
CA ALA A 47 -5.15 5.47 -13.84
C ALA A 47 -4.72 4.02 -14.07
N VAL A 48 -5.70 3.11 -14.12
CA VAL A 48 -5.46 1.70 -14.44
C VAL A 48 -6.33 1.23 -15.60
N HIS A 49 -5.74 0.46 -16.50
CA HIS A 49 -6.45 -0.22 -17.56
C HIS A 49 -5.85 -1.60 -17.82
N GLY A 50 -6.66 -2.65 -17.67
CA GLY A 50 -6.20 -4.03 -17.74
C GLY A 50 -5.13 -4.29 -16.67
N SER A 51 -3.94 -4.73 -17.09
CA SER A 51 -2.79 -4.96 -16.21
C SER A 51 -1.81 -3.79 -16.15
N SER A 52 -2.16 -2.64 -16.74
CA SER A 52 -1.26 -1.48 -16.84
C SER A 52 -1.68 -0.40 -15.85
N VAL A 53 -0.68 0.22 -15.23
CA VAL A 53 -0.83 1.38 -14.35
C VAL A 53 -0.17 2.57 -15.01
N TYR A 54 -0.88 3.69 -15.08
CA TYR A 54 -0.42 4.91 -15.72
C TYR A 54 -0.35 6.03 -14.69
N LEU A 55 0.73 6.81 -14.74
CA LEU A 55 0.96 7.96 -13.86
C LEU A 55 1.17 9.20 -14.70
N ALA A 56 0.60 10.34 -14.29
CA ALA A 56 0.98 11.66 -14.79
C ALA A 56 1.32 12.59 -13.63
N GLY A 57 2.18 13.56 -13.91
CA GLY A 57 2.63 14.51 -12.91
C GLY A 57 3.60 15.53 -13.47
N VAL A 58 4.41 16.09 -12.59
CA VAL A 58 5.38 17.13 -12.91
C VAL A 58 6.75 16.83 -12.30
N THR A 59 7.81 17.25 -12.99
CA THR A 59 9.19 17.26 -12.50
C THR A 59 9.79 18.65 -12.70
N SER A 60 10.61 19.11 -11.76
CA SER A 60 11.41 20.34 -11.92
C SER A 60 12.87 20.10 -12.30
N GLY A 61 13.20 18.84 -12.59
CA GLY A 61 14.53 18.37 -12.96
C GLY A 61 14.51 17.51 -14.22
N THR A 62 15.49 16.61 -14.34
CA THR A 62 15.59 15.66 -15.45
C THR A 62 15.39 14.25 -14.93
N LEU A 63 14.30 13.60 -15.36
CA LEU A 63 14.00 12.24 -14.97
C LEU A 63 14.97 11.23 -15.62
N PRO A 64 15.17 10.04 -15.03
CA PRO A 64 16.10 9.04 -15.55
C PRO A 64 15.85 8.67 -17.01
N GLY A 65 16.86 8.88 -17.86
CA GLY A 65 16.80 8.57 -19.29
C GLY A 65 15.97 9.55 -20.13
N GLN A 66 15.57 10.69 -19.55
CA GLN A 66 14.80 11.74 -20.22
C GLN A 66 15.65 13.00 -20.45
N THR A 67 15.05 13.99 -21.12
CA THR A 67 15.62 15.32 -21.32
C THR A 67 14.60 16.37 -20.89
N SER A 68 15.04 17.39 -20.15
CA SER A 68 14.17 18.53 -19.83
C SER A 68 13.86 19.38 -21.05
N SER A 69 12.66 19.98 -21.08
CA SER A 69 12.18 20.80 -22.19
C SER A 69 12.57 22.29 -22.06
N GLY A 70 13.18 22.68 -20.95
CA GLY A 70 13.77 24.00 -20.73
C GLY A 70 13.01 24.92 -19.77
N GLY A 71 11.77 24.58 -19.39
CA GLY A 71 10.98 25.23 -18.35
C GLY A 71 11.47 24.94 -16.92
N THR A 72 10.80 25.53 -15.91
CA THR A 72 11.06 25.18 -14.51
C THR A 72 10.43 23.84 -14.17
N PHE A 73 9.24 23.60 -14.72
CA PHE A 73 8.46 22.39 -14.53
C PHE A 73 8.14 21.75 -15.89
N ASP A 74 8.43 20.46 -16.03
CA ASP A 74 8.06 19.63 -17.17
C ASP A 74 7.00 18.61 -16.73
N ALA A 75 6.00 18.38 -17.58
CA ALA A 75 5.04 17.31 -17.38
C ALA A 75 5.68 15.94 -17.63
N PHE A 76 5.18 14.90 -16.98
CA PHE A 76 5.56 13.54 -17.31
C PHE A 76 4.36 12.60 -17.40
N VAL A 77 4.55 11.48 -18.10
CA VAL A 77 3.68 10.31 -18.06
C VAL A 77 4.50 9.03 -18.00
N ALA A 78 4.12 8.10 -17.13
CA ALA A 78 4.79 6.82 -16.94
C ALA A 78 3.80 5.66 -17.05
N LYS A 79 4.28 4.51 -17.53
CA LYS A 79 3.55 3.25 -17.51
C LYS A 79 4.29 2.21 -16.70
N TYR A 80 3.58 1.53 -15.83
CA TYR A 80 4.02 0.35 -15.09
C TYR A 80 3.18 -0.87 -15.47
N ASP A 81 3.78 -2.05 -15.36
CA ASP A 81 3.04 -3.31 -15.43
C ASP A 81 2.37 -3.65 -14.08
N SER A 82 1.63 -4.76 -14.03
CA SER A 82 0.90 -5.20 -12.83
C SER A 82 1.81 -5.54 -11.65
N LEU A 83 3.10 -5.79 -11.90
CA LEU A 83 4.13 -6.11 -10.90
C LEU A 83 4.89 -4.84 -10.45
N GLY A 84 4.53 -3.67 -11.00
CA GLY A 84 5.19 -2.41 -10.73
C GLY A 84 6.49 -2.23 -11.51
N THR A 85 6.76 -2.99 -12.57
CA THR A 85 7.94 -2.74 -13.41
C THR A 85 7.67 -1.56 -14.34
N LEU A 86 8.57 -0.56 -14.38
CA LEU A 86 8.47 0.54 -15.32
C LEU A 86 8.61 0.02 -16.75
N VAL A 87 7.63 0.30 -17.60
CA VAL A 87 7.60 -0.10 -19.01
C VAL A 87 8.16 1.01 -19.88
N TRP A 88 7.64 2.22 -19.70
CA TRP A 88 8.13 3.43 -20.37
C TRP A 88 7.83 4.67 -19.53
N LEU A 89 8.58 5.74 -19.80
CA LEU A 89 8.46 7.05 -19.18
C LEU A 89 8.68 8.10 -20.28
N HIS A 90 7.88 9.17 -20.24
CA HIS A 90 8.05 10.35 -21.06
C HIS A 90 8.01 11.59 -20.18
N GLN A 91 9.11 12.35 -20.16
CA GLN A 91 9.11 13.75 -19.75
C GLN A 91 8.86 14.61 -20.99
N PHE A 92 7.97 15.60 -20.90
CA PHE A 92 7.62 16.46 -22.01
C PHE A 92 7.16 17.84 -21.54
N GLY A 93 7.34 18.82 -22.39
CA GLY A 93 7.00 20.20 -22.08
C GLY A 93 7.44 21.14 -23.20
N THR A 94 7.59 22.39 -22.83
CA THR A 94 7.98 23.53 -23.64
C THR A 94 9.10 24.29 -22.91
N ALA A 95 9.42 25.50 -23.38
CA ALA A 95 10.32 26.38 -22.64
C ALA A 95 9.63 27.12 -21.47
N GLY A 96 8.30 27.04 -21.37
CA GLY A 96 7.51 27.51 -20.22
C GLY A 96 7.28 26.38 -19.23
N ASP A 97 6.42 26.61 -18.23
CA ASP A 97 6.06 25.57 -17.27
C ASP A 97 4.94 24.68 -17.82
N ASP A 98 5.04 23.38 -17.56
CA ASP A 98 4.13 22.36 -18.09
C ASP A 98 3.73 21.38 -16.98
N PHE A 99 2.43 21.16 -16.80
CA PHE A 99 1.89 20.31 -15.75
C PHE A 99 1.07 19.15 -16.34
N GLY A 100 1.24 17.96 -15.79
CA GLY A 100 0.45 16.77 -16.11
C GLY A 100 -0.52 16.45 -14.98
N ASP A 101 -1.60 17.22 -14.85
CA ASP A 101 -2.50 17.18 -13.69
C ASP A 101 -3.45 16.00 -13.69
N ALA A 102 -3.79 15.45 -14.86
CA ALA A 102 -4.77 14.38 -14.99
C ALA A 102 -4.33 13.27 -15.96
N VAL A 103 -4.68 12.03 -15.63
CA VAL A 103 -4.48 10.85 -16.49
C VAL A 103 -5.71 9.97 -16.53
N ALA A 104 -6.04 9.45 -17.71
CA ALA A 104 -7.08 8.46 -17.93
C ALA A 104 -6.59 7.43 -18.95
N ALA A 105 -7.10 6.20 -18.90
CA ALA A 105 -6.68 5.16 -19.82
C ALA A 105 -7.86 4.29 -20.27
N ASP A 106 -7.81 3.87 -21.53
CA ASP A 106 -8.74 2.92 -22.12
C ASP A 106 -7.95 1.84 -22.90
N SER A 107 -8.67 0.97 -23.61
CA SER A 107 -8.04 -0.11 -24.40
C SER A 107 -7.22 0.38 -25.59
N THR A 108 -7.39 1.64 -26.00
CA THR A 108 -6.74 2.26 -27.16
C THR A 108 -5.51 3.07 -26.77
N GLY A 109 -5.35 3.43 -25.49
CA GLY A 109 -4.21 4.22 -25.05
C GLY A 109 -4.42 4.91 -23.71
N VAL A 110 -3.53 5.85 -23.44
CA VAL A 110 -3.51 6.70 -22.25
C VAL A 110 -3.59 8.16 -22.67
N TYR A 111 -4.33 8.94 -21.90
CA TYR A 111 -4.59 10.35 -22.10
C TYR A 111 -4.05 11.13 -20.91
N VAL A 112 -3.40 12.25 -21.18
CA VAL A 112 -2.86 13.16 -20.17
C VAL A 112 -3.43 14.55 -20.44
N ALA A 113 -3.82 15.26 -19.40
CA ALA A 113 -4.27 16.66 -19.48
C ALA A 113 -3.63 17.50 -18.39
N GLY A 114 -3.57 18.81 -18.61
CA GLY A 114 -2.97 19.79 -17.71
C GLY A 114 -2.83 21.15 -18.40
N LEU A 115 -1.87 21.96 -17.96
CA LEU A 115 -1.54 23.26 -18.56
C LEU A 115 -0.15 23.29 -19.21
N THR A 116 0.03 24.22 -20.15
CA THR A 116 1.34 24.58 -20.71
C THR A 116 1.45 26.10 -20.85
N SER A 117 2.55 26.70 -20.39
CA SER A 117 2.89 28.12 -20.61
C SER A 117 3.70 28.34 -21.90
N GLY A 118 3.51 27.48 -22.89
CA GLY A 118 4.26 27.50 -24.14
C GLY A 118 3.48 26.90 -25.32
N VAL A 119 4.19 26.54 -26.39
CA VAL A 119 3.57 26.00 -27.61
C VAL A 119 4.09 24.60 -27.90
N PHE A 120 3.22 23.59 -27.84
CA PHE A 120 3.58 22.26 -28.30
C PHE A 120 3.72 22.18 -29.83
N ALA A 121 4.52 21.22 -30.30
CA ALA A 121 4.75 21.02 -31.72
C ALA A 121 3.44 20.85 -32.52
N GLY A 122 3.24 21.71 -33.52
CA GLY A 122 2.05 21.71 -34.37
C GLY A 122 0.77 22.22 -33.71
N GLN A 123 0.88 22.84 -32.53
CA GLN A 123 -0.23 23.51 -31.84
C GLN A 123 -0.12 25.03 -31.93
N ILE A 124 -1.13 25.73 -31.44
CA ILE A 124 -1.19 27.19 -31.37
C ILE A 124 -1.48 27.56 -29.91
N SER A 125 -0.70 28.48 -29.35
CA SER A 125 -1.01 29.05 -28.04
C SER A 125 -2.08 30.13 -28.18
N SER A 126 -3.04 30.14 -27.27
CA SER A 126 -4.16 31.09 -27.28
C SER A 126 -3.93 32.24 -26.29
N GLY A 127 -3.18 32.03 -25.21
CA GLY A 127 -2.96 33.00 -24.15
C GLY A 127 -1.62 32.83 -23.42
N LEU A 128 -1.62 33.01 -22.10
CA LEU A 128 -0.41 32.84 -21.27
C LEU A 128 -0.18 31.36 -20.94
N ASP A 129 -1.20 30.72 -20.39
CA ASP A 129 -1.25 29.28 -20.11
C ASP A 129 -2.42 28.70 -20.89
N ASP A 130 -2.19 27.60 -21.58
CA ASP A 130 -3.24 26.90 -22.30
C ASP A 130 -3.47 25.50 -21.72
N ALA A 131 -4.73 25.09 -21.67
CA ALA A 131 -5.09 23.71 -21.37
C ALA A 131 -4.63 22.79 -22.51
N PHE A 132 -4.20 21.57 -22.18
CA PHE A 132 -3.92 20.56 -23.19
C PHE A 132 -4.52 19.19 -22.88
N VAL A 133 -4.65 18.38 -23.93
CA VAL A 133 -4.85 16.93 -23.86
C VAL A 133 -3.90 16.25 -24.82
N ARG A 134 -3.28 15.17 -24.38
CA ARG A 134 -2.34 14.38 -25.17
C ARG A 134 -2.68 12.90 -25.08
N LYS A 135 -2.62 12.18 -26.20
CA LYS A 135 -2.83 10.73 -26.27
C LYS A 135 -1.54 10.00 -26.63
N TYR A 136 -1.24 8.93 -25.90
CA TYR A 136 -0.24 7.93 -26.25
C TYR A 136 -0.90 6.57 -26.50
N ASP A 137 -0.34 5.77 -27.40
CA ASP A 137 -0.73 4.36 -27.51
C ASP A 137 -0.25 3.54 -26.30
N PRO A 138 -0.69 2.27 -26.13
CA PRO A 138 -0.24 1.44 -25.02
C PRO A 138 1.28 1.16 -25.00
N GLY A 139 1.97 1.34 -26.12
CA GLY A 139 3.42 1.20 -26.29
C GLY A 139 4.21 2.47 -25.96
N GLY A 140 3.55 3.60 -25.71
CA GLY A 140 4.19 4.88 -25.40
C GLY A 140 4.39 5.80 -26.61
N THR A 141 3.87 5.46 -27.79
CA THR A 141 3.97 6.35 -28.95
C THR A 141 2.96 7.49 -28.84
N LEU A 142 3.42 8.75 -28.96
CA LEU A 142 2.54 9.91 -29.05
C LEU A 142 1.67 9.84 -30.31
N ILE A 143 0.35 9.88 -30.14
CA ILE A 143 -0.63 9.85 -31.25
C ILE A 143 -1.09 11.24 -31.63
N TRP A 144 -1.51 12.05 -30.65
CA TRP A 144 -1.93 13.42 -30.90
C TRP A 144 -1.82 14.29 -29.65
N THR A 145 -1.72 15.61 -29.87
CA THR A 145 -1.88 16.67 -28.85
C THR A 145 -2.98 17.62 -29.29
N ARG A 146 -3.74 18.15 -28.33
CA ARG A 146 -4.69 19.24 -28.48
C ARG A 146 -4.39 20.26 -27.39
N GLN A 147 -3.84 21.40 -27.79
CA GLN A 147 -3.71 22.57 -26.93
C GLN A 147 -4.86 23.53 -27.27
N PHE A 148 -5.52 24.05 -26.24
CA PHE A 148 -6.67 24.93 -26.40
C PHE A 148 -6.80 25.87 -25.20
N GLY A 149 -7.40 27.02 -25.43
CA GLY A 149 -7.63 27.99 -24.39
C GLY A 149 -8.37 29.19 -24.94
N THR A 150 -8.19 30.29 -24.25
CA THR A 150 -8.68 31.62 -24.50
C THR A 150 -7.49 32.57 -24.61
N THR A 151 -7.73 33.88 -24.63
CA THR A 151 -6.63 34.85 -24.64
C THR A 151 -5.97 35.05 -23.28
N GLU A 152 -6.49 34.42 -22.23
CA GLU A 152 -6.05 34.55 -20.85
C GLU A 152 -5.38 33.24 -20.37
N SER A 153 -5.43 32.92 -19.07
CA SER A 153 -4.89 31.66 -18.52
C SER A 153 -5.99 30.59 -18.48
N ASP A 154 -5.66 29.38 -18.91
CA ASP A 154 -6.57 28.26 -18.99
C ASP A 154 -5.87 26.96 -18.57
N GLU A 155 -6.58 26.13 -17.80
CA GLU A 155 -6.00 24.92 -17.21
C GLU A 155 -7.00 23.77 -17.21
N ALA A 156 -6.52 22.56 -17.51
CA ALA A 156 -7.30 21.33 -17.40
C ALA A 156 -6.90 20.53 -16.15
N PHE A 157 -7.78 20.49 -15.15
CA PHE A 157 -7.53 19.80 -13.88
C PHE A 157 -7.91 18.31 -13.88
N GLY A 158 -8.88 17.91 -14.72
CA GLY A 158 -9.51 16.60 -14.63
C GLY A 158 -9.77 15.94 -15.97
N LEU A 159 -9.65 14.61 -15.99
CA LEU A 159 -9.77 13.80 -17.18
C LEU A 159 -10.49 12.48 -16.88
N ALA A 160 -11.43 12.09 -17.74
CA ALA A 160 -12.04 10.76 -17.74
C ALA A 160 -12.17 10.26 -19.17
N ALA A 161 -12.01 8.95 -19.39
CA ALA A 161 -12.17 8.35 -20.70
C ALA A 161 -12.98 7.06 -20.61
N ASP A 162 -13.84 6.85 -21.60
CA ASP A 162 -14.55 5.60 -21.81
C ASP A 162 -14.59 5.27 -23.32
N GLN A 163 -15.32 4.21 -23.69
CA GLN A 163 -15.46 3.83 -25.09
C GLN A 163 -16.19 4.87 -25.95
N THR A 164 -16.88 5.83 -25.34
CA THR A 164 -17.69 6.87 -26.01
C THR A 164 -16.93 8.18 -26.22
N GLY A 165 -15.82 8.40 -25.51
CA GLY A 165 -14.96 9.56 -25.70
C GLY A 165 -14.10 9.91 -24.48
N ILE A 166 -13.41 11.03 -24.61
CA ILE A 166 -12.55 11.61 -23.58
C ILE A 166 -13.20 12.90 -23.09
N TYR A 167 -13.31 13.06 -21.77
CA TYR A 167 -13.94 14.18 -21.10
C TYR A 167 -12.91 14.92 -20.26
N VAL A 168 -12.80 16.23 -20.49
CA VAL A 168 -11.78 17.09 -19.90
C VAL A 168 -12.49 18.21 -19.17
N VAL A 169 -12.05 18.53 -17.97
CA VAL A 169 -12.61 19.62 -17.18
C VAL A 169 -11.52 20.52 -16.64
N GLY A 170 -11.88 21.76 -16.37
CA GLY A 170 -10.94 22.76 -15.92
C GLY A 170 -11.57 24.11 -15.66
N SER A 171 -10.77 25.16 -15.77
CA SER A 171 -11.22 26.55 -15.76
C SER A 171 -10.61 27.36 -16.91
N VAL A 172 -11.34 28.39 -17.32
CA VAL A 172 -10.92 29.37 -18.34
C VAL A 172 -11.18 30.79 -17.84
N GLU A 173 -10.31 31.73 -18.20
CA GLU A 173 -10.44 33.14 -17.79
C GLU A 173 -11.04 34.06 -18.88
N ALA A 174 -11.55 33.48 -19.97
CA ALA A 174 -12.42 34.17 -20.92
C ALA A 174 -13.41 33.21 -21.61
N ALA A 175 -14.07 33.68 -22.67
CA ALA A 175 -15.04 32.88 -23.43
C ALA A 175 -14.34 31.93 -24.41
N LEU A 176 -14.58 30.62 -24.25
CA LEU A 176 -14.27 29.63 -25.29
C LEU A 176 -15.15 29.83 -26.53
N PRO A 177 -14.74 29.34 -27.72
CA PRO A 177 -15.52 29.49 -28.94
C PRO A 177 -16.98 29.03 -28.79
N GLY A 178 -17.92 29.95 -29.05
CA GLY A 178 -19.36 29.68 -28.97
C GLY A 178 -19.92 29.54 -27.56
N GLN A 179 -19.15 29.89 -26.53
CA GLN A 179 -19.57 29.88 -25.12
C GLN A 179 -19.77 31.29 -24.57
N ALA A 180 -20.44 31.40 -23.42
CA ALA A 180 -20.56 32.64 -22.67
C ALA A 180 -19.57 32.64 -21.50
N PHE A 181 -19.01 33.82 -21.21
CA PHE A 181 -18.17 34.06 -20.04
C PHE A 181 -18.96 34.87 -19.01
N LEU A 182 -19.12 34.34 -17.80
CA LEU A 182 -20.02 34.89 -16.79
C LEU A 182 -19.29 35.66 -15.69
N GLY A 183 -18.08 35.24 -15.33
CA GLY A 183 -17.35 35.76 -14.18
C GLY A 183 -15.92 36.17 -14.49
N SER A 184 -15.02 35.91 -13.54
CA SER A 184 -13.57 36.13 -13.69
C SER A 184 -12.81 34.85 -14.06
N SER A 185 -13.41 33.70 -13.81
CA SER A 185 -12.98 32.40 -14.32
C SER A 185 -14.20 31.49 -14.31
N ASP A 186 -14.42 30.76 -15.40
CA ASP A 186 -15.55 29.85 -15.54
C ASP A 186 -15.07 28.40 -15.61
N ALA A 187 -15.85 27.48 -15.04
CA ALA A 187 -15.64 26.06 -15.19
C ALA A 187 -15.97 25.62 -16.62
N PHE A 188 -15.25 24.62 -17.14
CA PHE A 188 -15.61 23.97 -18.39
C PHE A 188 -15.66 22.45 -18.29
N VAL A 189 -16.43 21.86 -19.21
CA VAL A 189 -16.33 20.45 -19.59
C VAL A 189 -16.32 20.34 -21.11
N ARG A 190 -15.40 19.54 -21.64
CA ARG A 190 -15.22 19.32 -23.08
C ARG A 190 -15.13 17.83 -23.38
N LYS A 191 -15.77 17.39 -24.47
CA LYS A 191 -15.69 16.02 -24.98
C LYS A 191 -14.88 15.96 -26.28
N TYR A 192 -13.99 14.98 -26.37
CA TYR A 192 -13.26 14.60 -27.58
C TYR A 192 -13.60 13.18 -28.03
N THR A 193 -13.48 12.92 -29.33
CA THR A 193 -13.44 11.56 -29.89
C THR A 193 -12.10 10.88 -29.58
N ALA A 194 -12.01 9.56 -29.76
CA ALA A 194 -10.74 8.82 -29.61
C ALA A 194 -9.60 9.35 -30.51
N ASP A 195 -9.94 9.93 -31.66
CA ASP A 195 -9.01 10.57 -32.61
C ASP A 195 -8.67 12.04 -32.26
N GLY A 196 -9.19 12.56 -31.15
CA GLY A 196 -8.92 13.92 -30.66
C GLY A 196 -9.74 15.01 -31.36
N ASN A 197 -10.88 14.71 -31.97
CA ASN A 197 -11.77 15.74 -32.53
C ASN A 197 -12.73 16.22 -31.44
N GLU A 198 -12.91 17.54 -31.31
CA GLU A 198 -13.89 18.10 -30.37
C GLU A 198 -15.30 17.71 -30.79
N VAL A 199 -16.09 17.21 -29.83
CA VAL A 199 -17.51 16.86 -30.02
C VAL A 199 -18.39 17.99 -29.51
N TRP A 200 -18.15 18.43 -28.27
CA TRP A 200 -18.86 19.55 -27.66
C TRP A 200 -18.05 20.15 -26.51
N THR A 201 -18.35 21.43 -26.21
CA THR A 201 -17.86 22.16 -25.04
C THR A 201 -19.04 22.77 -24.27
N ARG A 202 -18.95 22.79 -22.94
CA ARG A 202 -19.81 23.58 -22.06
C ARG A 202 -18.93 24.39 -21.11
N GLN A 203 -19.07 25.70 -21.16
CA GLN A 203 -18.53 26.63 -20.16
C GLN A 203 -19.68 27.11 -19.28
N PHE A 204 -19.45 27.18 -17.98
CA PHE A 204 -20.46 27.58 -17.02
C PHE A 204 -19.83 28.12 -15.74
N GLY A 205 -20.60 28.92 -15.02
CA GLY A 205 -20.15 29.49 -13.77
C GLY A 205 -21.18 30.43 -13.17
N SER A 206 -20.68 31.30 -12.32
CA SER A 206 -21.35 32.40 -11.67
C SER A 206 -20.73 33.71 -12.13
N PRO A 207 -21.22 34.89 -11.68
CA PRO A 207 -20.50 36.14 -11.87
C PRO A 207 -19.13 36.25 -11.16
N SER A 208 -18.68 35.20 -10.47
CA SER A 208 -17.46 35.15 -9.64
C SER A 208 -16.39 34.24 -10.27
N ARG A 209 -15.65 33.47 -9.46
CA ARG A 209 -14.68 32.46 -9.92
C ARG A 209 -15.32 31.08 -9.80
N ASP A 210 -15.14 30.27 -10.82
CA ASP A 210 -15.69 28.93 -10.91
C ASP A 210 -14.67 28.00 -11.56
N ARG A 211 -14.50 26.80 -11.01
CA ARG A 211 -13.60 25.80 -11.58
C ARG A 211 -14.17 24.40 -11.47
N ALA A 212 -13.99 23.59 -12.50
CA ALA A 212 -14.25 22.15 -12.43
C ALA A 212 -12.94 21.41 -12.16
N ALA A 213 -12.83 20.77 -11.00
CA ALA A 213 -11.62 20.07 -10.58
C ALA A 213 -11.55 18.63 -11.09
N ALA A 214 -12.70 17.95 -11.20
CA ALA A 214 -12.73 16.54 -11.54
C ALA A 214 -13.95 16.14 -12.35
N VAL A 215 -13.80 15.06 -13.12
CA VAL A 215 -14.85 14.46 -13.95
C VAL A 215 -14.86 12.95 -13.79
N ALA A 216 -16.05 12.36 -13.73
CA ALA A 216 -16.26 10.92 -13.73
C ALA A 216 -17.36 10.54 -14.73
N VAL A 217 -17.21 9.39 -15.37
CA VAL A 217 -18.17 8.87 -16.35
C VAL A 217 -18.65 7.47 -15.96
N THR A 218 -19.96 7.24 -16.08
CA THR A 218 -20.57 5.92 -15.88
C THR A 218 -21.77 5.79 -16.80
N GLY A 219 -21.74 4.79 -17.68
CA GLY A 219 -22.71 4.66 -18.78
C GLY A 219 -22.74 5.92 -19.64
N GLU A 220 -23.94 6.50 -19.83
CA GLU A 220 -24.13 7.73 -20.61
C GLU A 220 -24.07 9.02 -19.77
N SER A 221 -23.71 8.91 -18.48
CA SER A 221 -23.71 10.04 -17.55
C SER A 221 -22.30 10.57 -17.32
N VAL A 222 -22.15 11.89 -17.41
CA VAL A 222 -20.92 12.62 -17.09
C VAL A 222 -21.16 13.44 -15.84
N TYR A 223 -20.33 13.24 -14.82
CA TYR A 223 -20.41 13.96 -13.55
C TYR A 223 -19.19 14.86 -13.41
N VAL A 224 -19.43 16.16 -13.22
CA VAL A 224 -18.40 17.18 -13.05
C VAL A 224 -18.52 17.75 -11.64
N ALA A 225 -17.42 17.82 -10.91
CA ALA A 225 -17.38 18.47 -9.61
C ALA A 225 -16.27 19.52 -9.52
N GLY A 226 -16.47 20.49 -8.66
CA GLY A 226 -15.57 21.62 -8.49
C GLY A 226 -16.08 22.61 -7.46
N SER A 227 -15.56 23.83 -7.52
CA SER A 227 -15.93 24.91 -6.59
C SER A 227 -16.39 26.16 -7.31
N THR A 228 -17.28 26.90 -6.67
CA THR A 228 -17.83 28.18 -7.15
C THR A 228 -17.81 29.23 -6.04
N PHE A 229 -17.40 30.45 -6.38
CA PHE A 229 -17.44 31.64 -5.51
C PHE A 229 -18.78 32.40 -5.59
N GLY A 230 -19.79 31.80 -6.23
CA GLY A 230 -21.08 32.42 -6.43
C GLY A 230 -22.20 31.39 -6.43
N ALA A 231 -23.41 31.84 -6.73
CA ALA A 231 -24.56 30.97 -6.88
C ALA A 231 -24.68 30.51 -8.33
N LEU A 232 -24.57 29.19 -8.57
CA LEU A 232 -24.90 28.62 -9.87
C LEU A 232 -26.41 28.74 -10.15
N PRO A 233 -26.85 28.66 -11.43
CA PRO A 233 -28.27 28.77 -11.77
C PRO A 233 -29.17 27.83 -10.95
N GLY A 234 -30.13 28.42 -10.23
CA GLY A 234 -31.07 27.68 -9.38
C GLY A 234 -30.49 27.11 -8.08
N GLN A 235 -29.27 27.52 -7.71
CA GLN A 235 -28.60 27.14 -6.47
C GLN A 235 -28.40 28.35 -5.54
N SER A 236 -27.87 28.09 -4.35
CA SER A 236 -27.55 29.12 -3.35
C SER A 236 -26.08 29.03 -2.98
N ASN A 237 -25.45 30.19 -2.80
CA ASN A 237 -24.11 30.30 -2.23
C ASN A 237 -24.20 30.50 -0.71
N LEU A 238 -23.48 29.69 0.06
CA LEU A 238 -23.55 29.68 1.53
C LEU A 238 -22.34 30.33 2.21
N GLY A 239 -21.21 30.42 1.51
CA GLY A 239 -19.94 30.90 2.03
C GLY A 239 -19.08 31.60 0.99
N MET A 240 -17.75 31.49 1.10
CA MET A 240 -16.85 32.09 0.12
C MET A 240 -16.79 31.26 -1.16
N ASP A 241 -16.54 29.97 -1.00
CA ASP A 241 -16.45 28.96 -2.04
C ASP A 241 -17.37 27.82 -1.63
N ASP A 242 -18.17 27.27 -2.55
CA ASP A 242 -18.99 26.08 -2.30
C ASP A 242 -18.61 24.95 -3.24
N PHE A 243 -18.81 23.70 -2.79
CA PHE A 243 -18.80 22.54 -3.68
C PHE A 243 -19.94 22.65 -4.69
N PHE A 244 -19.69 22.23 -5.93
CA PHE A 244 -20.76 21.83 -6.83
C PHE A 244 -20.53 20.42 -7.39
N VAL A 245 -21.63 19.78 -7.77
CA VAL A 245 -21.64 18.63 -8.66
C VAL A 245 -22.72 18.81 -9.71
N ARG A 246 -22.38 18.54 -10.96
CA ARG A 246 -23.24 18.69 -12.12
C ARG A 246 -23.24 17.42 -12.96
N LYS A 247 -24.43 17.01 -13.41
CA LYS A 247 -24.61 15.87 -14.31
C LYS A 247 -24.94 16.34 -15.72
N TYR A 248 -24.27 15.76 -16.71
CA TYR A 248 -24.61 15.85 -18.11
C TYR A 248 -24.97 14.48 -18.68
N ASP A 249 -25.77 14.47 -19.75
CA ASP A 249 -25.88 13.32 -20.65
C ASP A 249 -24.69 13.23 -21.62
N ALA A 250 -24.61 12.14 -22.39
CA ALA A 250 -23.53 11.88 -23.34
C ALA A 250 -23.39 12.93 -24.47
N ASN A 251 -24.45 13.73 -24.71
CA ASN A 251 -24.50 14.80 -25.71
C ASN A 251 -24.21 16.19 -25.11
N GLY A 252 -23.88 16.25 -23.81
CA GLY A 252 -23.59 17.48 -23.10
C GLY A 252 -24.85 18.28 -22.71
N GLY A 253 -26.02 17.65 -22.64
CA GLY A 253 -27.22 18.24 -22.06
C GLY A 253 -27.16 18.19 -20.53
N GLU A 254 -27.22 19.36 -19.87
CA GLU A 254 -27.26 19.42 -18.40
C GLU A 254 -28.54 18.75 -17.89
N GLN A 255 -28.39 17.83 -16.94
CA GLN A 255 -29.49 17.11 -16.31
C GLN A 255 -29.84 17.70 -14.93
N TRP A 256 -28.83 17.99 -14.12
CA TRP A 256 -29.00 18.67 -12.84
C TRP A 256 -27.69 19.26 -12.31
N THR A 257 -27.82 20.23 -11.41
CA THR A 257 -26.74 20.81 -10.60
C THR A 257 -27.11 20.71 -9.12
N ARG A 258 -26.11 20.47 -8.26
CA ARG A 258 -26.18 20.63 -6.80
C ARG A 258 -25.01 21.45 -6.32
N GLN A 259 -25.27 22.43 -5.48
CA GLN A 259 -24.26 23.22 -4.78
C GLN A 259 -24.44 23.07 -3.27
N PHE A 260 -23.34 22.97 -2.54
CA PHE A 260 -23.36 22.86 -1.08
C PHE A 260 -22.04 23.32 -0.46
N GLY A 261 -22.10 23.75 0.79
CA GLY A 261 -20.92 24.18 1.53
C GLY A 261 -21.28 24.59 2.94
N SER A 262 -20.32 25.23 3.59
CA SER A 262 -20.43 25.83 4.92
C SER A 262 -20.58 27.34 4.78
N SER A 263 -20.53 28.07 5.90
CA SER A 263 -20.40 29.54 5.87
C SER A 263 -18.97 30.02 5.57
N SER A 264 -18.02 29.10 5.39
CA SER A 264 -16.60 29.36 5.13
C SER A 264 -16.24 29.02 3.69
N GLY A 265 -14.96 28.75 3.38
CA GLY A 265 -14.54 28.27 2.07
C GLY A 265 -14.56 26.73 2.00
N ASP A 266 -15.13 26.20 0.93
CA ASP A 266 -15.36 24.78 0.68
C ASP A 266 -14.87 24.39 -0.72
N PHE A 267 -13.97 23.40 -0.77
CA PHE A 267 -13.21 23.07 -1.98
C PHE A 267 -13.42 21.63 -2.41
N ALA A 268 -13.98 21.42 -3.61
CA ALA A 268 -14.11 20.10 -4.23
C ALA A 268 -12.88 19.78 -5.09
N TRP A 269 -12.28 18.61 -4.86
CA TRP A 269 -11.12 18.14 -5.62
C TRP A 269 -11.37 16.91 -6.45
N SER A 270 -12.34 16.09 -6.06
CA SER A 270 -12.54 14.80 -6.72
C SER A 270 -14.01 14.43 -6.84
N VAL A 271 -14.33 13.71 -7.91
CA VAL A 271 -15.61 13.02 -8.11
C VAL A 271 -15.33 11.61 -8.58
N ALA A 272 -16.03 10.64 -8.02
CA ALA A 272 -16.01 9.26 -8.46
C ALA A 272 -17.44 8.76 -8.65
N ALA A 273 -17.70 8.02 -9.73
CA ALA A 273 -19.03 7.49 -10.02
C ALA A 273 -18.94 6.01 -10.36
N VAL A 274 -19.88 5.24 -9.83
CA VAL A 274 -20.02 3.80 -10.11
C VAL A 274 -21.51 3.45 -10.09
N ASP A 275 -21.96 2.79 -11.16
CA ASP A 275 -23.38 2.51 -11.39
C ASP A 275 -24.22 3.79 -11.23
N ALA A 276 -25.14 3.81 -10.26
CA ALA A 276 -26.00 4.94 -9.92
C ALA A 276 -25.49 5.79 -8.74
N SER A 277 -24.31 5.49 -8.19
CA SER A 277 -23.72 6.21 -7.06
C SER A 277 -22.70 7.23 -7.53
N VAL A 278 -22.78 8.44 -6.99
CA VAL A 278 -21.81 9.52 -7.24
C VAL A 278 -21.25 9.99 -5.92
N TYR A 279 -19.93 10.06 -5.82
CA TYR A 279 -19.20 10.51 -4.65
C TYR A 279 -18.47 11.80 -4.98
N VAL A 280 -18.58 12.81 -4.13
CA VAL A 280 -17.89 14.09 -4.26
C VAL A 280 -17.03 14.30 -3.02
N GLY A 281 -15.78 14.69 -3.24
CA GLY A 281 -14.73 14.72 -2.22
C GLY A 281 -13.92 16.01 -2.27
N GLY A 282 -13.44 16.45 -1.12
CA GLY A 282 -12.60 17.63 -0.97
C GLY A 282 -12.45 18.01 0.49
N TYR A 283 -12.39 19.31 0.80
CA TYR A 283 -12.32 19.80 2.18
C TYR A 283 -13.19 21.03 2.44
N THR A 284 -13.51 21.28 3.71
CA THR A 284 -14.21 22.47 4.21
C THR A 284 -13.40 23.19 5.28
N ARG A 285 -13.51 24.52 5.35
CA ARG A 285 -12.98 25.37 6.45
C ARG A 285 -14.06 25.75 7.47
N GLY A 286 -15.22 25.10 7.41
CA GLY A 286 -16.35 25.36 8.29
C GLY A 286 -17.09 24.08 8.65
N ALA A 287 -18.16 24.22 9.42
CA ALA A 287 -19.07 23.12 9.71
C ALA A 287 -20.17 23.08 8.64
N LEU A 288 -20.33 21.94 7.96
CA LEU A 288 -21.49 21.73 7.10
C LEU A 288 -22.78 21.66 7.93
N PRO A 289 -23.96 21.97 7.36
CA PRO A 289 -25.23 21.85 8.06
C PRO A 289 -25.42 20.45 8.68
N GLY A 290 -25.56 20.39 10.01
CA GLY A 290 -25.72 19.12 10.75
C GLY A 290 -24.40 18.38 11.05
N HIS A 291 -23.26 18.96 10.73
CA HIS A 291 -21.93 18.41 10.99
C HIS A 291 -21.09 19.35 11.87
N SER A 292 -19.89 18.92 12.24
CA SER A 292 -18.93 19.67 13.04
C SER A 292 -17.59 19.73 12.33
N ASN A 293 -16.91 20.88 12.43
CA ASN A 293 -15.52 21.01 12.02
C ASN A 293 -14.58 20.67 13.18
N ALA A 294 -13.57 19.85 12.92
CA ALA A 294 -12.55 19.50 13.90
C ALA A 294 -11.53 20.64 14.03
N GLY A 295 -11.72 21.50 15.03
CA GLY A 295 -10.77 22.57 15.33
C GLY A 295 -10.88 23.76 14.37
N ILE A 296 -9.72 24.29 13.95
CA ILE A 296 -9.62 25.45 13.05
C ILE A 296 -9.07 25.08 11.66
N GLY A 297 -8.84 23.79 11.43
CA GLY A 297 -8.22 23.25 10.24
C GLY A 297 -9.17 23.07 9.06
N GLN A 298 -8.65 22.43 8.01
CA GLN A 298 -9.44 21.95 6.89
C GLN A 298 -9.90 20.54 7.22
N ASP A 299 -11.18 20.24 6.97
CA ASP A 299 -11.74 18.91 7.21
C ASP A 299 -12.19 18.26 5.89
N PRO A 300 -11.84 16.99 5.65
CA PRO A 300 -12.38 16.18 4.59
C PRO A 300 -13.90 16.17 4.57
N VAL A 301 -14.44 16.40 3.38
CA VAL A 301 -15.86 16.19 3.08
C VAL A 301 -15.96 15.09 2.03
N LEU A 302 -16.73 14.05 2.34
CA LEU A 302 -17.15 13.01 1.39
C LEU A 302 -18.67 12.96 1.38
N ARG A 303 -19.27 13.22 0.22
CA ARG A 303 -20.72 13.21 0.02
C ARG A 303 -21.11 12.22 -1.07
N LYS A 304 -22.18 11.45 -0.82
CA LYS A 304 -22.76 10.54 -1.79
C LYS A 304 -24.11 11.05 -2.29
N TYR A 305 -24.31 10.99 -3.61
CA TYR A 305 -25.58 11.20 -4.29
C TYR A 305 -26.04 9.92 -5.00
N ASP A 306 -27.35 9.82 -5.22
CA ASP A 306 -27.92 8.91 -6.22
C ASP A 306 -27.86 9.50 -7.65
N ALA A 307 -28.28 8.72 -8.65
CA ALA A 307 -28.25 9.13 -10.06
C ALA A 307 -29.13 10.35 -10.40
N ASN A 308 -30.10 10.68 -9.53
CA ASN A 308 -31.02 11.81 -9.66
C ASN A 308 -30.51 13.05 -8.90
N GLY A 309 -29.34 12.97 -8.27
CA GLY A 309 -28.76 14.06 -7.49
C GLY A 309 -29.42 14.23 -6.12
N ASN A 310 -30.06 13.19 -5.56
CA ASN A 310 -30.50 13.22 -4.17
C ASN A 310 -29.35 12.81 -3.25
N GLU A 311 -29.06 13.63 -2.24
CA GLU A 311 -28.06 13.30 -1.24
C GLU A 311 -28.47 12.03 -0.48
N GLN A 312 -27.56 11.07 -0.39
CA GLN A 312 -27.72 9.84 0.38
C GLN A 312 -27.10 9.96 1.77
N TRP A 313 -25.89 10.53 1.84
CA TRP A 313 -25.19 10.81 3.08
C TRP A 313 -24.01 11.75 2.88
N THR A 314 -23.58 12.39 3.97
CA THR A 314 -22.35 13.18 4.08
C THR A 314 -21.48 12.68 5.23
N ARG A 315 -20.16 12.72 5.03
CA ARG A 315 -19.15 12.56 6.07
C ARG A 315 -18.24 13.78 6.06
N GLN A 316 -18.25 14.52 7.15
CA GLN A 316 -17.18 15.44 7.52
C GLN A 316 -16.38 14.76 8.62
N PHE A 317 -15.08 14.58 8.40
CA PHE A 317 -14.18 13.91 9.34
C PHE A 317 -12.84 14.63 9.31
N GLY A 318 -11.97 14.37 10.28
CA GLY A 318 -10.65 15.00 10.35
C GLY A 318 -10.10 14.97 11.75
N SER A 319 -9.00 15.69 11.93
CA SER A 319 -8.35 16.00 13.19
C SER A 319 -8.41 17.51 13.43
N PRO A 320 -7.95 18.04 14.58
CA PRO A 320 -7.82 19.49 14.76
C PRO A 320 -6.86 20.20 13.77
N GLY A 321 -6.06 19.46 13.02
CA GLY A 321 -5.08 19.95 12.03
C GLY A 321 -5.67 20.08 10.62
N LEU A 322 -4.80 20.19 9.62
CA LEU A 322 -5.22 20.15 8.22
C LEU A 322 -5.42 18.70 7.81
N ASP A 323 -6.60 18.40 7.26
CA ASP A 323 -6.94 17.14 6.63
C ASP A 323 -7.62 17.45 5.29
N VAL A 324 -7.29 16.71 4.22
CA VAL A 324 -7.89 16.93 2.90
C VAL A 324 -8.12 15.62 2.16
N ILE A 325 -9.21 15.52 1.40
CA ILE A 325 -9.32 14.52 0.33
C ILE A 325 -8.82 15.17 -0.95
N ASP A 326 -7.77 14.61 -1.55
CA ASP A 326 -7.24 15.07 -2.84
C ASP A 326 -7.78 14.18 -3.99
N GLY A 327 -7.92 12.86 -3.78
CA GLY A 327 -8.33 11.92 -4.82
C GLY A 327 -9.31 10.83 -4.36
N MET A 328 -10.12 10.33 -5.31
CA MET A 328 -11.08 9.26 -5.04
C MET A 328 -11.25 8.29 -6.21
N ALA A 329 -11.58 7.04 -5.89
CA ALA A 329 -12.00 6.02 -6.84
C ALA A 329 -13.15 5.20 -6.23
N ALA A 330 -14.11 4.76 -7.03
CA ALA A 330 -15.26 4.01 -6.55
C ALA A 330 -15.39 2.66 -7.24
N ASP A 331 -15.89 1.68 -6.49
CA ASP A 331 -16.26 0.35 -6.98
C ASP A 331 -17.66 -0.01 -6.44
N PRO A 332 -18.29 -1.12 -6.88
CA PRO A 332 -19.62 -1.48 -6.40
C PRO A 332 -19.71 -1.74 -4.88
N THR A 333 -18.58 -1.87 -4.18
CA THR A 333 -18.52 -2.07 -2.72
C THR A 333 -18.40 -0.78 -1.93
N GLY A 334 -18.04 0.35 -2.58
CA GLY A 334 -17.97 1.66 -1.96
C GLY A 334 -16.96 2.59 -2.63
N VAL A 335 -16.27 3.41 -1.83
CA VAL A 335 -15.35 4.45 -2.32
C VAL A 335 -14.03 4.41 -1.56
N TYR A 336 -12.94 4.53 -2.30
CA TYR A 336 -11.59 4.78 -1.81
C TYR A 336 -11.32 6.28 -1.86
N VAL A 337 -10.77 6.81 -0.79
CA VAL A 337 -10.34 8.21 -0.70
C VAL A 337 -8.88 8.27 -0.30
N VAL A 338 -8.13 9.19 -0.91
CA VAL A 338 -6.75 9.48 -0.56
C VAL A 338 -6.55 10.98 -0.37
N GLY A 339 -5.53 11.34 0.39
CA GLY A 339 -5.23 12.74 0.66
C GLY A 339 -4.07 12.94 1.61
N ARG A 340 -4.11 14.06 2.33
CA ARG A 340 -3.06 14.51 3.25
C ARG A 340 -3.62 14.88 4.61
N THR A 341 -2.78 14.70 5.63
CA THR A 341 -3.07 15.11 7.01
C THR A 341 -1.82 15.66 7.68
N ASP A 342 -1.93 16.78 8.40
CA ASP A 342 -0.84 17.33 9.23
C ASP A 342 -0.88 16.79 10.68
N SER A 343 -1.63 15.72 10.90
CA SER A 343 -1.93 15.18 12.23
C SER A 343 -2.08 13.66 12.20
N THR A 344 -2.40 13.05 13.34
CA THR A 344 -2.67 11.61 13.42
C THR A 344 -4.16 11.33 13.33
N LEU A 345 -4.56 10.61 12.27
CA LEU A 345 -5.93 10.13 12.11
C LEU A 345 -6.28 9.05 13.17
N PRO A 346 -7.57 8.86 13.52
CA PRO A 346 -7.98 7.88 14.51
C PRO A 346 -7.44 6.47 14.24
N GLY A 347 -6.75 5.88 15.22
CA GLY A 347 -6.19 4.54 15.13
C GLY A 347 -4.95 4.42 14.23
N GLN A 348 -4.39 5.54 13.78
CA GLN A 348 -3.16 5.60 12.98
C GLN A 348 -1.98 6.11 13.80
N THR A 349 -0.81 6.15 13.18
CA THR A 349 0.40 6.80 13.71
C THR A 349 0.90 7.76 12.66
N GLY A 350 1.00 9.04 13.00
CA GLY A 350 1.59 10.04 12.10
C GLY A 350 3.10 10.11 12.20
N THR A 351 3.74 10.55 11.12
CA THR A 351 5.20 10.61 10.96
C THR A 351 5.60 11.89 10.23
N GLY A 352 6.35 12.76 10.90
CA GLY A 352 6.73 14.05 10.30
C GLY A 352 5.63 15.12 10.45
N SER A 353 5.67 16.14 9.58
CA SER A 353 4.76 17.30 9.65
C SER A 353 3.49 17.15 8.82
N ARG A 354 3.50 16.30 7.81
CA ARG A 354 2.39 15.98 6.92
C ARG A 354 2.54 14.55 6.44
N ASP A 355 1.47 13.78 6.50
CA ASP A 355 1.40 12.40 6.03
C ASP A 355 0.38 12.26 4.88
N ALA A 356 0.62 11.29 4.02
CA ALA A 356 -0.39 10.77 3.11
C ALA A 356 -1.37 9.85 3.85
N PHE A 357 -2.61 9.76 3.38
CA PHE A 357 -3.52 8.72 3.82
C PHE A 357 -4.31 8.09 2.68
N ALA A 358 -4.76 6.86 2.91
CA ALA A 358 -5.75 6.15 2.11
C ALA A 358 -6.83 5.59 3.04
N ARG A 359 -8.08 5.61 2.59
CA ARG A 359 -9.24 5.15 3.37
C ARG A 359 -10.31 4.53 2.48
N LYS A 360 -11.02 3.51 2.95
CA LYS A 360 -12.18 2.94 2.25
C LYS A 360 -13.46 3.11 3.06
N TYR A 361 -14.49 3.63 2.41
CA TYR A 361 -15.86 3.62 2.91
C TYR A 361 -16.69 2.60 2.13
N ASP A 362 -17.64 1.95 2.80
CA ASP A 362 -18.65 1.16 2.10
C ASP A 362 -19.73 2.03 1.45
N VAL A 363 -20.66 1.39 0.73
CA VAL A 363 -21.80 2.04 0.07
C VAL A 363 -22.70 2.87 1.01
N ASN A 364 -22.70 2.56 2.32
CA ASN A 364 -23.49 3.22 3.35
C ASN A 364 -22.70 4.32 4.09
N GLY A 365 -21.43 4.55 3.71
CA GLY A 365 -20.56 5.55 4.31
C GLY A 365 -19.97 5.11 5.65
N ASN A 366 -19.85 3.80 5.92
CA ASN A 366 -19.11 3.32 7.08
C ASN A 366 -17.63 3.15 6.71
N ASP A 367 -16.74 3.64 7.57
CA ASP A 367 -15.30 3.42 7.43
C ASP A 367 -14.98 1.92 7.56
N ARG A 368 -14.19 1.40 6.61
CA ARG A 368 -13.79 0.00 6.57
C ARG A 368 -12.33 -0.18 6.96
N TRP A 369 -11.48 0.75 6.53
CA TRP A 369 -10.09 0.81 6.94
C TRP A 369 -9.53 2.20 6.63
N THR A 370 -8.58 2.62 7.45
CA THR A 370 -7.74 3.81 7.24
C THR A 370 -6.28 3.39 7.29
N ARG A 371 -5.45 3.99 6.44
CA ARG A 371 -4.00 3.80 6.38
C ARG A 371 -3.35 5.17 6.24
N GLN A 372 -2.55 5.57 7.22
CA GLN A 372 -1.72 6.78 7.16
C GLN A 372 -0.26 6.38 6.95
N PHE A 373 0.45 7.12 6.11
CA PHE A 373 1.84 6.86 5.76
C PHE A 373 2.61 8.13 5.38
N GLY A 374 3.87 8.19 5.81
CA GLY A 374 4.79 9.30 5.58
C GLY A 374 6.14 9.03 6.24
N PHE A 375 7.03 10.01 6.18
CA PHE A 375 8.39 9.92 6.70
C PHE A 375 8.78 11.19 7.46
N ALA A 376 9.59 11.02 8.51
CA ALA A 376 10.28 12.16 9.10
C ALA A 376 11.33 12.69 8.11
N PHE A 377 11.29 14.00 7.84
CA PHE A 377 12.21 14.66 6.92
C PHE A 377 13.68 14.50 7.39
N GLN A 378 14.59 14.18 6.47
CA GLN A 378 15.99 13.84 6.83
C GLN A 378 16.93 15.06 6.97
N ASP A 379 16.54 16.29 6.62
CA ASP A 379 17.50 17.42 6.54
C ASP A 379 17.02 18.79 7.07
N GLY A 380 16.18 18.82 8.11
CA GLY A 380 16.06 19.97 9.04
C GLY A 380 15.66 21.37 8.53
N ALA A 381 15.37 21.60 7.24
CA ALA A 381 15.18 22.95 6.69
C ALA A 381 13.84 23.22 5.97
N VAL A 382 13.01 22.20 5.68
CA VAL A 382 11.68 22.38 5.07
C VAL A 382 10.70 21.38 5.69
N THR A 383 9.45 21.77 5.89
CA THR A 383 8.37 20.86 6.31
C THR A 383 8.25 19.70 5.33
N GLY A 384 8.19 18.45 5.81
CA GLY A 384 8.06 17.29 4.94
C GLY A 384 6.77 17.34 4.12
N HIS A 385 6.89 17.01 2.83
CA HIS A 385 5.81 17.03 1.86
C HIS A 385 5.42 15.59 1.49
N ASP A 386 4.74 14.88 2.39
CA ASP A 386 4.15 13.58 2.05
C ASP A 386 2.68 13.77 1.71
N GLY A 387 2.23 13.16 0.62
CA GLY A 387 0.82 13.23 0.23
C GLY A 387 0.39 12.20 -0.78
N ALA A 388 -0.91 11.92 -0.80
CA ALA A 388 -1.53 11.08 -1.82
C ALA A 388 -2.56 11.92 -2.59
N PHE A 389 -2.31 12.15 -3.88
CA PHE A 389 -3.11 13.07 -4.70
C PHE A 389 -4.15 12.35 -5.55
N SER A 390 -3.88 11.11 -5.95
CA SER A 390 -4.80 10.36 -6.80
C SER A 390 -4.80 8.88 -6.46
N VAL A 391 -5.96 8.26 -6.71
CA VAL A 391 -6.20 6.84 -6.47
C VAL A 391 -6.99 6.26 -7.63
N ALA A 392 -6.63 5.05 -8.04
CA ALA A 392 -7.37 4.21 -8.95
C ALA A 392 -7.60 2.83 -8.31
N ALA A 393 -8.62 2.10 -8.75
CA ALA A 393 -8.89 0.77 -8.23
C ALA A 393 -9.36 -0.17 -9.33
N ASP A 394 -8.93 -1.43 -9.23
CA ASP A 394 -9.45 -2.54 -10.01
C ASP A 394 -9.64 -3.77 -9.10
N SER A 395 -10.06 -4.89 -9.67
CA SER A 395 -10.26 -6.14 -8.91
C SER A 395 -8.98 -6.71 -8.29
N SER A 396 -7.80 -6.26 -8.73
CA SER A 396 -6.49 -6.73 -8.28
C SER A 396 -5.84 -5.82 -7.22
N GLY A 397 -6.27 -4.57 -7.08
CA GLY A 397 -5.63 -3.62 -6.19
C GLY A 397 -6.22 -2.21 -6.17
N VAL A 398 -5.73 -1.43 -5.21
CA VAL A 398 -5.91 0.02 -5.12
C VAL A 398 -4.55 0.65 -5.37
N TYR A 399 -4.47 1.58 -6.31
CA TYR A 399 -3.24 2.19 -6.76
C TYR A 399 -3.26 3.65 -6.35
N VAL A 400 -2.19 4.10 -5.71
CA VAL A 400 -2.10 5.46 -5.17
C VAL A 400 -0.82 6.12 -5.67
N THR A 401 -0.92 7.41 -5.93
CA THR A 401 0.22 8.27 -6.26
C THR A 401 0.19 9.55 -5.45
N GLY A 402 1.33 10.22 -5.40
CA GLY A 402 1.50 11.53 -4.82
C GLY A 402 2.98 11.91 -4.79
N GLU A 403 3.35 12.60 -3.73
CA GLU A 403 4.72 13.00 -3.45
C GLU A 403 5.18 12.48 -2.09
N ILE A 404 6.49 12.24 -1.96
CA ILE A 404 7.10 11.79 -0.72
C ILE A 404 8.46 12.45 -0.50
N SER A 405 8.73 12.95 0.70
CA SER A 405 10.01 13.59 1.08
C SER A 405 10.99 12.62 1.76
N GLY A 406 10.79 11.31 1.56
CA GLY A 406 11.60 10.24 2.13
C GLY A 406 11.71 9.07 1.15
N ALA A 407 12.15 7.92 1.64
CA ALA A 407 12.24 6.71 0.82
C ALA A 407 11.34 5.60 1.37
N PHE A 408 10.47 5.06 0.52
CA PHE A 408 9.78 3.80 0.84
C PHE A 408 10.80 2.66 1.08
N PRO A 409 10.48 1.64 1.90
CA PRO A 409 11.38 0.52 2.12
C PRO A 409 11.80 -0.17 0.82
N GLY A 410 13.11 -0.16 0.52
CA GLY A 410 13.67 -0.75 -0.69
C GLY A 410 13.73 0.19 -1.90
N GLU A 411 13.17 1.39 -1.79
CA GLU A 411 13.25 2.45 -2.79
C GLU A 411 14.37 3.45 -2.43
N THR A 412 14.71 4.33 -3.37
CA THR A 412 15.73 5.38 -3.18
C THR A 412 15.11 6.74 -3.38
N PHE A 413 15.40 7.67 -2.46
CA PHE A 413 15.07 9.08 -2.63
C PHE A 413 16.09 9.73 -3.58
N ALA A 414 15.64 10.29 -4.69
CA ALA A 414 16.50 10.83 -5.73
C ALA A 414 17.17 12.16 -5.33
N GLY A 415 16.64 12.84 -4.31
CA GLY A 415 17.17 14.10 -3.77
C GLY A 415 16.11 15.20 -3.81
N GLY A 416 16.50 16.44 -3.52
CA GLY A 416 15.59 17.59 -3.62
C GLY A 416 14.50 17.64 -2.55
N ILE A 417 13.27 18.01 -2.95
CA ILE A 417 12.15 18.31 -2.02
C ILE A 417 11.25 17.09 -1.83
N SER A 418 10.86 16.44 -2.93
CA SER A 418 9.97 15.29 -2.93
C SER A 418 10.12 14.50 -4.23
N ASP A 419 9.92 13.18 -4.12
CA ASP A 419 9.83 12.29 -5.27
C ASP A 419 8.39 11.90 -5.55
N ALA A 420 8.08 11.64 -6.82
CA ALA A 420 6.83 11.01 -7.20
C ALA A 420 6.84 9.53 -6.80
N TYR A 421 5.68 9.00 -6.44
CA TYR A 421 5.54 7.56 -6.21
C TYR A 421 4.31 6.97 -6.87
N ALA A 422 4.38 5.68 -7.15
CA ALA A 422 3.24 4.82 -7.37
C ALA A 422 3.30 3.67 -6.36
N LEU A 423 2.18 3.36 -5.72
CA LEU A 423 2.09 2.18 -4.87
C LEU A 423 0.83 1.40 -5.17
N LYS A 424 0.88 0.10 -4.90
CA LYS A 424 -0.29 -0.78 -4.96
C LYS A 424 -0.62 -1.29 -3.56
N MET A 425 -1.79 -0.91 -3.07
CA MET A 425 -2.39 -1.46 -1.86
C MET A 425 -3.35 -2.60 -2.21
N ASN A 426 -3.57 -3.47 -1.23
CA ASN A 426 -4.70 -4.39 -1.31
C ASN A 426 -6.02 -3.62 -1.13
N PRO A 427 -7.09 -4.01 -1.83
CA PRO A 427 -8.37 -3.31 -1.77
C PRO A 427 -9.11 -3.40 -0.43
N GLY A 428 -8.54 -4.09 0.57
CA GLY A 428 -9.18 -4.35 1.87
C GLY A 428 -10.38 -5.31 1.75
N GLY A 429 -10.22 -6.34 0.91
CA GLY A 429 -11.21 -7.37 0.64
C GLY A 429 -10.94 -8.70 1.40
N PRO A 430 -11.44 -9.84 0.88
CA PRO A 430 -11.29 -11.17 1.49
C PRO A 430 -9.81 -11.51 1.79
N PRO A 431 -9.52 -12.48 2.68
CA PRO A 431 -8.14 -12.85 3.00
C PRO A 431 -7.36 -13.11 1.72
N PHE A 432 -6.14 -12.58 1.67
CA PHE A 432 -5.25 -12.66 0.52
C PHE A 432 -3.85 -13.08 0.95
N LEU A 433 -3.25 -13.98 0.17
CA LEU A 433 -1.87 -14.42 0.31
C LEU A 433 -1.16 -14.16 -1.04
N PRO A 434 -0.08 -13.35 -1.08
CA PRO A 434 0.68 -13.12 -2.30
C PRO A 434 1.45 -14.37 -2.76
N PHE A 435 2.04 -14.29 -3.95
CA PHE A 435 3.00 -15.30 -4.42
C PHE A 435 4.23 -15.32 -3.47
N ASN A 436 4.73 -16.51 -3.15
CA ASN A 436 5.81 -16.72 -2.15
C ASN A 436 5.48 -16.24 -0.72
N ALA A 437 4.19 -16.13 -0.36
CA ALA A 437 3.74 -15.76 0.99
C ALA A 437 4.25 -16.67 2.12
N ILE A 438 4.76 -17.86 1.79
CA ILE A 438 4.97 -18.94 2.75
C ILE A 438 6.46 -19.23 2.88
N VAL A 439 6.93 -19.22 4.11
CA VAL A 439 8.35 -19.42 4.45
C VAL A 439 8.49 -20.26 5.72
N GLY A 440 9.68 -20.82 5.94
CA GLY A 440 10.00 -21.51 7.20
C GLY A 440 9.87 -20.56 8.39
N GLY A 441 9.19 -20.98 9.47
CA GLY A 441 8.81 -20.12 10.59
C GLY A 441 9.97 -19.61 11.46
N ALA A 442 11.20 -20.06 11.18
CA ALA A 442 12.42 -19.59 11.84
C ALA A 442 13.43 -18.99 10.85
N SER A 443 13.55 -19.57 9.65
CA SER A 443 14.55 -19.15 8.65
C SER A 443 14.06 -18.06 7.71
N TYR A 444 12.73 -17.90 7.55
CA TYR A 444 12.09 -17.04 6.55
C TYR A 444 12.54 -17.31 5.10
N VAL A 445 12.97 -18.55 4.81
CA VAL A 445 13.34 -19.01 3.47
C VAL A 445 12.15 -19.74 2.81
N PRO A 446 11.94 -19.58 1.48
CA PRO A 446 10.85 -20.23 0.74
C PRO A 446 11.10 -21.73 0.52
N SER A 447 10.95 -22.51 1.59
CA SER A 447 10.79 -23.97 1.60
C SER A 447 10.39 -24.40 3.01
N VAL A 448 9.49 -25.37 3.13
CA VAL A 448 9.10 -25.93 4.43
C VAL A 448 9.29 -27.44 4.47
N THR A 449 9.16 -28.04 5.65
CA THR A 449 9.21 -29.49 5.83
C THR A 449 7.96 -30.00 6.52
N ALA A 450 7.49 -31.20 6.20
CA ALA A 450 6.37 -31.82 6.91
C ALA A 450 6.64 -31.85 8.43
N GLY A 451 5.64 -31.48 9.23
CA GLY A 451 5.75 -31.35 10.68
C GLY A 451 6.42 -30.07 11.17
N SER A 452 7.03 -29.26 10.30
CA SER A 452 7.71 -28.00 10.69
C SER A 452 6.73 -26.87 11.02
N ILE A 453 7.25 -25.80 11.60
CA ILE A 453 6.55 -24.53 11.81
C ILE A 453 6.83 -23.65 10.59
N ALA A 454 5.77 -23.11 10.00
CA ALA A 454 5.82 -22.20 8.86
C ALA A 454 5.10 -20.89 9.18
N SER A 455 5.48 -19.84 8.45
CA SER A 455 4.81 -18.54 8.47
C SER A 455 4.20 -18.28 7.09
N ALA A 456 2.94 -17.86 7.08
CA ALA A 456 2.27 -17.30 5.91
C ALA A 456 2.02 -15.81 6.13
N PHE A 457 2.48 -14.97 5.22
CA PHE A 457 2.26 -13.53 5.23
C PHE A 457 1.18 -13.15 4.23
N GLY A 458 0.32 -12.20 4.60
CA GLY A 458 -0.79 -11.80 3.75
C GLY A 458 -1.58 -10.64 4.32
N PHE A 459 -2.85 -10.57 3.98
CA PHE A 459 -3.73 -9.47 4.35
C PHE A 459 -5.10 -9.99 4.73
N SER A 460 -5.79 -9.28 5.62
CA SER A 460 -7.10 -9.68 6.15
C SER A 460 -7.09 -11.09 6.76
N LEU A 461 -5.96 -11.49 7.38
CA LEU A 461 -5.74 -12.85 7.88
C LEU A 461 -6.33 -13.09 9.28
N ALA A 462 -6.64 -12.02 10.03
CA ALA A 462 -7.21 -12.14 11.36
C ALA A 462 -8.75 -12.20 11.30
N PRO A 463 -9.38 -13.22 11.91
CA PRO A 463 -10.84 -13.30 11.98
C PRO A 463 -11.42 -12.29 12.96
N GLN A 464 -12.61 -11.80 12.67
CA GLN A 464 -13.39 -10.91 13.55
C GLN A 464 -14.06 -11.68 14.69
N ASN A 465 -14.26 -13.00 14.53
CA ASN A 465 -14.92 -13.86 15.51
C ASN A 465 -14.08 -15.08 15.88
N ALA A 466 -14.26 -15.58 17.11
CA ALA A 466 -13.66 -16.84 17.53
C ALA A 466 -14.13 -18.00 16.63
N GLY A 467 -13.17 -18.76 16.07
CA GLY A 467 -13.46 -19.84 15.12
C GLY A 467 -13.63 -19.41 13.66
N GLY A 468 -13.45 -18.12 13.35
CA GLY A 468 -13.52 -17.60 11.98
C GLY A 468 -12.32 -17.92 11.09
N LEU A 469 -11.27 -18.58 11.61
CA LEU A 469 -10.05 -18.90 10.86
C LEU A 469 -9.95 -20.40 10.59
N LEU A 470 -9.80 -20.77 9.31
CA LEU A 470 -9.42 -22.11 8.89
C LEU A 470 -8.16 -22.03 8.03
N VAL A 471 -7.18 -22.89 8.33
CA VAL A 471 -5.91 -22.98 7.59
C VAL A 471 -5.76 -24.40 7.11
N HIS A 472 -5.61 -24.60 5.79
CA HIS A 472 -5.46 -25.94 5.19
C HIS A 472 -4.24 -25.99 4.29
N VAL A 473 -3.45 -27.05 4.38
CA VAL A 473 -2.32 -27.32 3.49
C VAL A 473 -2.54 -28.67 2.82
N GLY A 474 -2.57 -28.69 1.49
CA GLY A 474 -2.91 -29.89 0.72
C GLY A 474 -4.30 -30.45 1.07
N GLY A 475 -5.23 -29.59 1.48
CA GLY A 475 -6.57 -29.97 1.94
C GLY A 475 -6.63 -30.50 3.39
N ILE A 476 -5.51 -30.53 4.11
CA ILE A 476 -5.43 -31.02 5.50
C ILE A 476 -5.41 -29.83 6.45
N ALA A 477 -6.22 -29.88 7.52
CA ALA A 477 -6.26 -28.82 8.52
C ALA A 477 -4.89 -28.65 9.19
N ALA A 478 -4.37 -27.42 9.18
CA ALA A 478 -3.09 -27.05 9.75
C ALA A 478 -3.30 -26.34 11.10
N PRO A 479 -2.71 -26.86 12.20
CA PRO A 479 -2.76 -26.22 13.51
C PRO A 479 -2.10 -24.84 13.49
N VAL A 480 -2.74 -23.84 14.10
CA VAL A 480 -2.27 -22.45 14.15
C VAL A 480 -1.69 -22.14 15.53
N TYR A 481 -0.49 -21.54 15.57
CA TYR A 481 0.13 -21.01 16.79
C TYR A 481 -0.32 -19.58 17.08
N ALA A 482 -0.31 -18.73 16.05
CA ALA A 482 -0.60 -17.30 16.17
C ALA A 482 -1.13 -16.75 14.84
N VAL A 483 -1.96 -15.71 14.95
CA VAL A 483 -2.48 -14.96 13.81
C VAL A 483 -2.49 -13.47 14.13
N THR A 484 -2.04 -12.66 13.17
CA THR A 484 -2.30 -11.22 13.08
C THR A 484 -3.05 -10.95 11.79
N ASN A 485 -3.40 -9.68 11.56
CA ASN A 485 -4.03 -9.33 10.29
C ASN A 485 -3.13 -9.57 9.07
N SER A 486 -1.81 -9.76 9.27
CA SER A 486 -0.82 -9.89 8.20
C SER A 486 0.06 -11.14 8.27
N GLN A 487 -0.08 -11.98 9.29
CA GLN A 487 0.74 -13.18 9.45
C GLN A 487 -0.05 -14.31 10.12
N ILE A 488 0.16 -15.55 9.66
CA ILE A 488 -0.27 -16.77 10.34
C ILE A 488 0.96 -17.64 10.55
N ASN A 489 1.18 -18.08 11.79
CA ASN A 489 2.17 -19.11 12.11
C ASN A 489 1.43 -20.44 12.34
N PHE A 490 1.79 -21.47 11.60
CA PHE A 490 1.09 -22.75 11.60
C PHE A 490 2.04 -23.93 11.49
N GLN A 491 1.59 -25.11 11.90
CA GLN A 491 2.30 -26.36 11.66
C GLN A 491 1.99 -26.89 10.26
N VAL A 492 3.02 -27.18 9.48
CA VAL A 492 2.90 -27.93 8.23
C VAL A 492 2.51 -29.37 8.57
N PRO A 493 1.39 -29.91 8.05
CA PRO A 493 0.95 -31.26 8.40
C PRO A 493 2.00 -32.33 8.08
N TRP A 494 2.16 -33.31 8.98
CA TRP A 494 3.05 -34.47 8.81
C TRP A 494 2.67 -35.33 7.61
N GLU A 495 1.38 -35.35 7.29
CA GLU A 495 0.78 -36.12 6.19
C GLU A 495 1.29 -35.68 4.81
N LEU A 496 1.97 -34.53 4.72
CA LEU A 496 2.59 -34.04 3.49
C LEU A 496 4.00 -34.63 3.24
N THR A 497 4.48 -35.53 4.11
CA THR A 497 5.79 -36.18 3.97
C THR A 497 5.90 -36.86 2.60
N GLY A 498 7.00 -36.58 1.88
CA GLY A 498 7.26 -37.14 0.55
C GLY A 498 6.65 -36.36 -0.62
N SER A 499 5.81 -35.36 -0.35
CA SER A 499 5.41 -34.39 -1.39
C SER A 499 6.52 -33.38 -1.64
N SER A 500 6.73 -33.00 -2.91
CA SER A 500 7.65 -31.92 -3.30
C SER A 500 6.98 -30.54 -3.30
N GLN A 501 5.64 -30.48 -3.38
CA GLN A 501 4.87 -29.24 -3.48
C GLN A 501 3.42 -29.48 -3.05
N ASN A 502 2.83 -28.50 -2.36
CA ASN A 502 1.40 -28.49 -2.00
C ASN A 502 0.84 -27.07 -2.15
N PHE A 503 -0.40 -26.86 -1.68
CA PHE A 503 -1.04 -25.56 -1.64
C PHE A 503 -1.57 -25.23 -0.25
N LEU A 504 -1.37 -23.98 0.18
CA LEU A 504 -2.01 -23.38 1.34
C LEU A 504 -3.29 -22.66 0.91
N VAL A 505 -4.36 -22.88 1.68
CA VAL A 505 -5.63 -22.15 1.57
C VAL A 505 -6.00 -21.66 2.96
N VAL A 506 -6.34 -20.38 3.06
CA VAL A 506 -6.80 -19.75 4.31
C VAL A 506 -8.22 -19.24 4.12
N THR A 507 -9.10 -19.55 5.06
CA THR A 507 -10.45 -19.01 5.14
C THR A 507 -10.58 -18.14 6.39
N VAL A 508 -11.04 -16.89 6.20
CA VAL A 508 -11.28 -15.92 7.27
C VAL A 508 -12.73 -15.44 7.17
N ASP A 509 -13.51 -15.68 8.22
CA ASP A 509 -14.92 -15.32 8.33
C ASP A 509 -15.76 -15.74 7.09
N GLY A 510 -15.50 -16.95 6.59
CA GLY A 510 -16.20 -17.53 5.43
C GLY A 510 -15.61 -17.15 4.06
N ASN A 511 -14.67 -16.20 4.01
CA ASN A 511 -14.00 -15.82 2.77
C ASN A 511 -12.69 -16.59 2.60
N THR A 512 -12.43 -17.15 1.42
CA THR A 512 -11.31 -18.08 1.19
C THR A 512 -10.29 -17.50 0.22
N THR A 513 -9.00 -17.62 0.51
CA THR A 513 -7.91 -17.23 -0.39
C THR A 513 -7.90 -18.10 -1.65
N SER A 514 -7.31 -17.60 -2.74
CA SER A 514 -6.83 -18.51 -3.79
C SER A 514 -5.74 -19.44 -3.24
N PRO A 515 -5.61 -20.69 -3.72
CA PRO A 515 -4.54 -21.59 -3.29
C PRO A 515 -3.15 -21.03 -3.61
N VAL A 516 -2.27 -20.96 -2.62
CA VAL A 516 -0.87 -20.51 -2.79
C VAL A 516 0.07 -21.70 -2.69
N SER A 517 0.96 -21.83 -3.67
CA SER A 517 1.93 -22.92 -3.71
C SER A 517 2.93 -22.86 -2.55
N ILE A 518 3.21 -24.02 -1.97
CA ILE A 518 4.18 -24.22 -0.90
C ILE A 518 5.18 -25.33 -1.31
N PRO A 519 6.47 -25.01 -1.52
CA PRO A 519 7.51 -26.01 -1.71
C PRO A 519 7.71 -26.82 -0.44
N VAL A 520 7.74 -28.15 -0.55
CA VAL A 520 7.93 -29.06 0.57
C VAL A 520 9.22 -29.86 0.35
N ALA A 521 10.19 -29.68 1.24
CA ALA A 521 11.47 -30.38 1.23
C ALA A 521 11.57 -31.33 2.43
N THR A 522 12.38 -32.40 2.29
CA THR A 522 12.67 -33.31 3.40
C THR A 522 13.35 -32.60 4.58
N PHE A 523 14.18 -31.59 4.29
CA PHE A 523 14.90 -30.79 5.27
C PHE A 523 14.88 -29.31 4.87
N ALA A 524 14.40 -28.46 5.78
CA ALA A 524 14.41 -27.01 5.66
C ALA A 524 14.71 -26.42 7.06
N PRO A 525 15.91 -26.68 7.61
CA PRO A 525 16.23 -26.33 8.99
C PRO A 525 16.16 -24.81 9.21
N GLY A 526 15.70 -24.40 10.38
CA GLY A 526 15.73 -23.00 10.82
C GLY A 526 15.88 -22.90 12.33
N ILE A 527 16.75 -22.01 12.80
CA ILE A 527 16.95 -21.70 14.22
C ILE A 527 16.14 -20.46 14.56
N PHE A 528 15.31 -20.52 15.60
CA PHE A 528 14.56 -19.35 16.05
C PHE A 528 15.51 -18.29 16.62
N SER A 529 15.32 -17.02 16.26
CA SER A 529 16.00 -15.89 16.89
C SER A 529 15.15 -15.32 18.04
N ALA A 530 15.80 -14.66 19.00
CA ALA A 530 15.17 -14.08 20.18
C ALA A 530 14.25 -12.89 19.86
N ASP A 531 14.34 -12.32 18.67
CA ASP A 531 13.48 -11.24 18.17
C ASP A 531 12.57 -11.70 17.03
N ALA A 532 12.56 -13.01 16.73
CA ALA A 532 11.87 -13.61 15.59
C ALA A 532 12.20 -12.98 14.22
N SER A 533 13.36 -12.32 14.06
CA SER A 533 13.85 -11.83 12.77
C SER A 533 14.46 -12.92 11.87
N GLY A 534 14.79 -14.09 12.44
CA GLY A 534 15.57 -15.13 11.77
C GLY A 534 17.06 -14.83 11.68
N THR A 535 17.53 -13.74 12.31
CA THR A 535 18.94 -13.34 12.36
C THR A 535 19.30 -12.83 13.77
N GLY A 536 20.56 -12.47 13.99
CA GLY A 536 20.99 -11.92 15.28
C GLY A 536 20.96 -12.97 16.40
N GLN A 537 20.61 -12.56 17.62
CA GLN A 537 20.67 -13.44 18.79
C GLN A 537 19.72 -14.65 18.63
N GLY A 538 20.27 -15.86 18.77
CA GLY A 538 19.49 -17.10 18.75
C GLY A 538 18.66 -17.27 20.01
N ALA A 539 17.48 -17.87 19.87
CA ALA A 539 16.67 -18.41 20.97
C ALA A 539 17.33 -19.71 21.49
N ILE A 540 18.50 -19.56 22.10
CA ILE A 540 19.39 -20.66 22.50
C ILE A 540 19.65 -20.54 23.99
N LEU A 541 19.27 -21.58 24.74
CA LEU A 541 19.48 -21.63 26.19
C LEU A 541 20.80 -22.30 26.54
N ILE A 542 21.40 -21.89 27.65
CA ILE A 542 22.41 -22.71 28.32
C ILE A 542 21.70 -23.93 28.90
N ALA A 543 22.13 -25.13 28.51
CA ALA A 543 21.42 -26.37 28.80
C ALA A 543 21.19 -26.57 30.30
N ASN A 544 20.03 -27.12 30.66
CA ASN A 544 19.56 -27.30 32.04
C ASN A 544 19.41 -25.99 32.85
N THR A 545 19.36 -24.85 32.18
CA THR A 545 19.10 -23.55 32.81
C THR A 545 17.97 -22.81 32.11
N ALA A 546 17.53 -21.70 32.71
CA ALA A 546 16.62 -20.75 32.09
C ALA A 546 17.36 -19.60 31.37
N PHE A 547 18.70 -19.61 31.35
CA PHE A 547 19.49 -18.51 30.84
C PHE A 547 19.65 -18.58 29.32
N LEU A 548 19.38 -17.48 28.63
CA LEU A 548 19.69 -17.33 27.21
C LEU A 548 21.20 -17.13 27.04
N ALA A 549 21.81 -17.84 26.07
CA ALA A 549 23.22 -17.72 25.70
C ALA A 549 23.47 -16.43 24.89
N ALA A 550 23.29 -15.28 25.55
CA ALA A 550 23.37 -13.94 24.98
C ALA A 550 24.19 -13.03 25.92
N PRO A 551 24.62 -11.83 25.48
CA PRO A 551 25.35 -10.91 26.33
C PRO A 551 24.60 -10.64 27.64
N GLU A 552 25.36 -10.46 28.72
CA GLU A 552 24.78 -10.20 30.04
C GLU A 552 23.87 -8.97 30.00
N GLY A 553 22.65 -9.11 30.52
CA GLY A 553 21.67 -8.03 30.59
C GLY A 553 20.97 -7.66 29.27
N MET A 554 21.33 -8.28 28.14
CA MET A 554 20.62 -8.06 26.86
C MET A 554 19.16 -8.50 26.93
N PHE A 555 18.87 -9.58 27.65
CA PHE A 555 17.51 -10.05 27.96
C PHE A 555 17.41 -10.35 29.47
N PRO A 556 16.20 -10.33 30.05
CA PRO A 556 16.00 -10.79 31.42
C PRO A 556 16.52 -12.23 31.59
N GLY A 557 17.59 -12.39 32.37
CA GLY A 557 18.25 -13.69 32.53
C GLY A 557 19.08 -14.14 31.32
N SER A 558 19.71 -13.23 30.56
CA SER A 558 20.77 -13.61 29.62
C SER A 558 22.16 -13.58 30.26
N ARG A 559 23.03 -14.50 29.83
CA ARG A 559 24.47 -14.44 30.10
C ARG A 559 25.27 -15.23 29.06
N PRO A 560 26.55 -14.92 28.83
CA PRO A 560 27.40 -15.71 27.94
C PRO A 560 27.53 -17.17 28.42
N VAL A 561 27.55 -18.11 27.46
CA VAL A 561 27.81 -19.52 27.74
C VAL A 561 29.32 -19.77 27.83
N SER A 562 29.75 -20.62 28.76
CA SER A 562 31.17 -20.95 28.89
C SER A 562 31.59 -21.96 27.83
N ARG A 563 32.81 -21.85 27.32
CA ARG A 563 33.40 -22.90 26.48
C ARG A 563 33.38 -24.27 27.18
N GLY A 564 32.89 -25.30 26.49
CA GLY A 564 32.75 -26.65 27.02
C GLY A 564 31.40 -26.95 27.67
N ASP A 565 30.58 -25.93 27.94
CA ASP A 565 29.19 -26.10 28.40
C ASP A 565 28.28 -26.55 27.24
N PHE A 566 27.08 -26.98 27.61
CA PHE A 566 26.04 -27.40 26.69
C PHE A 566 25.05 -26.29 26.43
N ILE A 567 24.56 -26.22 25.20
CA ILE A 567 23.46 -25.35 24.78
C ILE A 567 22.29 -26.18 24.25
N SER A 568 21.08 -25.64 24.40
CA SER A 568 19.84 -26.18 23.82
C SER A 568 19.33 -25.17 22.78
N ILE A 569 19.37 -25.60 21.53
CA ILE A 569 19.01 -24.82 20.34
C ILE A 569 17.58 -25.20 19.95
N TYR A 570 16.69 -24.21 19.89
CA TYR A 570 15.33 -24.42 19.41
C TYR A 570 15.23 -24.13 17.92
N ALA A 571 14.69 -25.10 17.18
CA ALA A 571 14.69 -25.09 15.72
C ALA A 571 13.39 -25.66 15.14
N THR A 572 13.24 -25.56 13.83
CA THR A 572 12.21 -26.29 13.08
C THR A 572 12.77 -26.84 11.77
N GLY A 573 12.01 -27.70 11.09
CA GLY A 573 12.37 -28.19 9.75
C GLY A 573 13.52 -29.20 9.70
N LEU A 574 13.81 -29.90 10.79
CA LEU A 574 14.86 -30.93 10.84
C LEU A 574 14.46 -32.29 10.23
N GLY A 575 13.23 -32.41 9.70
CA GLY A 575 12.78 -33.59 8.99
C GLY A 575 12.24 -34.72 9.88
N PRO A 576 12.10 -35.94 9.33
CA PRO A 576 11.41 -37.05 9.99
C PRO A 576 11.98 -37.45 11.36
N VAL A 577 11.09 -37.88 12.25
CA VAL A 577 11.42 -38.32 13.62
C VAL A 577 10.90 -39.73 13.92
N THR A 578 11.54 -40.43 14.86
CA THR A 578 10.95 -41.61 15.51
C THR A 578 9.75 -41.19 16.34
N ASN A 579 8.82 -42.11 16.64
CA ASN A 579 7.64 -41.83 17.48
C ASN A 579 6.90 -40.54 17.07
N GLN A 580 6.72 -40.33 15.77
CA GLN A 580 6.14 -39.12 15.22
C GLN A 580 4.71 -38.91 15.75
N PRO A 581 4.40 -37.77 16.38
CA PRO A 581 3.04 -37.47 16.80
C PRO A 581 2.15 -37.14 15.58
N PRO A 582 0.82 -37.35 15.66
CA PRO A 582 -0.10 -36.81 14.66
C PRO A 582 -0.01 -35.28 14.56
N THR A 583 -0.43 -34.72 13.43
CA THR A 583 -0.49 -33.26 13.23
C THR A 583 -1.34 -32.59 14.32
N GLY A 584 -0.82 -31.51 14.91
CA GLY A 584 -1.46 -30.76 16.00
C GLY A 584 -1.33 -31.39 17.38
N VAL A 585 -0.71 -32.56 17.50
CA VAL A 585 -0.49 -33.24 18.78
C VAL A 585 0.92 -32.93 19.29
N ASN A 586 1.00 -32.53 20.56
CA ASN A 586 2.27 -32.27 21.23
C ASN A 586 3.15 -33.52 21.29
N ALA A 587 4.45 -33.34 21.09
CA ALA A 587 5.41 -34.43 21.23
C ALA A 587 5.50 -34.95 22.67
N SER A 588 5.62 -36.28 22.82
CA SER A 588 5.80 -36.93 24.13
C SER A 588 7.25 -36.83 24.59
N SER A 589 7.44 -36.75 25.91
CA SER A 589 8.77 -36.94 26.52
C SER A 589 9.13 -38.43 26.70
N ASN A 590 8.16 -39.34 26.59
CA ASN A 590 8.37 -40.78 26.70
C ASN A 590 7.29 -41.59 25.94
N PRO A 591 7.65 -42.33 24.87
CA PRO A 591 8.97 -42.30 24.23
C PRO A 591 9.20 -40.95 23.52
N ALA A 592 10.43 -40.45 23.53
CA ALA A 592 10.78 -39.21 22.85
C ALA A 592 10.76 -39.37 21.32
N SER A 593 10.46 -38.29 20.60
CA SER A 593 10.50 -38.26 19.13
C SER A 593 11.87 -37.75 18.64
N LEU A 594 12.77 -38.66 18.27
CA LEU A 594 14.15 -38.33 17.90
C LEU A 594 14.29 -38.17 16.39
N THR A 595 15.11 -37.23 15.91
CA THR A 595 15.38 -37.11 14.47
C THR A 595 15.99 -38.40 13.91
N ILE A 596 15.47 -38.87 12.78
CA ILE A 596 16.00 -40.08 12.12
C ILE A 596 17.40 -39.81 11.53
N THR A 597 17.61 -38.59 11.01
CA THR A 597 18.94 -38.12 10.58
C THR A 597 19.51 -37.22 11.67
N LEU A 598 20.69 -37.54 12.20
CA LEU A 598 21.34 -36.72 13.22
C LEU A 598 21.97 -35.46 12.58
N PRO A 599 21.61 -34.25 13.01
CA PRO A 599 22.20 -33.02 12.48
C PRO A 599 23.63 -32.78 13.00
N THR A 600 24.34 -31.89 12.32
CA THR A 600 25.57 -31.27 12.83
C THR A 600 25.31 -29.82 13.21
N VAL A 601 26.08 -29.29 14.16
CA VAL A 601 26.02 -27.90 14.61
C VAL A 601 27.37 -27.25 14.37
N THR A 602 27.37 -26.09 13.72
CA THR A 602 28.59 -25.30 13.51
C THR A 602 28.57 -24.08 14.41
N ILE A 603 29.56 -23.93 15.29
CA ILE A 603 29.67 -22.83 16.25
C ILE A 603 31.01 -22.14 16.06
N GLY A 604 31.01 -20.85 15.71
CA GLY A 604 32.25 -20.09 15.51
C GLY A 604 33.19 -20.72 14.47
N GLY A 605 32.63 -21.34 13.43
CA GLY A 605 33.39 -22.03 12.37
C GLY A 605 33.79 -23.48 12.69
N VAL A 606 33.49 -24.01 13.89
CA VAL A 606 33.79 -25.40 14.25
C VAL A 606 32.52 -26.25 14.16
N THR A 607 32.53 -27.30 13.33
CA THR A 607 31.40 -28.23 13.15
C THR A 607 31.53 -29.46 14.04
N LEU A 608 30.47 -29.79 14.78
CA LEU A 608 30.37 -30.94 15.67
C LEU A 608 29.04 -31.69 15.45
N PRO A 609 28.95 -33.01 15.69
CA PRO A 609 27.67 -33.70 15.71
C PRO A 609 26.79 -33.18 16.86
N ALA A 610 25.47 -33.13 16.65
CA ALA A 610 24.55 -32.89 17.75
C ALA A 610 24.59 -34.05 18.76
N GLU A 611 24.54 -33.75 20.06
CA GLU A 611 24.48 -34.77 21.11
C GLU A 611 23.06 -35.24 21.39
N PHE A 612 22.07 -34.41 21.04
CA PHE A 612 20.66 -34.75 21.05
C PHE A 612 19.96 -33.98 19.93
N SER A 613 19.00 -34.62 19.26
CA SER A 613 18.10 -33.94 18.33
C SER A 613 16.75 -34.67 18.26
N GLY A 614 15.66 -33.91 18.43
CA GLY A 614 14.30 -34.43 18.43
C GLY A 614 13.26 -33.33 18.62
N LEU A 615 11.98 -33.70 18.64
CA LEU A 615 10.91 -32.77 18.98
C LEU A 615 10.98 -32.38 20.45
N ALA A 616 10.78 -31.10 20.73
CA ALA A 616 10.66 -30.58 22.09
C ALA A 616 9.34 -31.08 22.71
N PRO A 617 9.36 -31.77 23.87
CA PRO A 617 8.14 -32.23 24.52
C PRO A 617 7.16 -31.10 24.82
N ASP A 618 5.86 -31.40 24.82
CA ASP A 618 4.75 -30.45 25.05
C ASP A 618 4.54 -29.41 23.93
N PHE A 619 5.25 -29.55 22.81
CA PHE A 619 5.03 -28.74 21.61
C PHE A 619 4.82 -29.66 20.40
N PHE A 620 3.96 -29.23 19.48
CA PHE A 620 3.99 -29.75 18.11
C PHE A 620 5.03 -28.95 17.30
N GLY A 621 5.62 -29.55 16.27
CA GLY A 621 6.50 -28.92 15.26
C GLY A 621 7.81 -28.22 15.69
N LEU A 622 8.06 -28.09 16.99
CA LEU A 622 9.28 -27.51 17.54
C LEU A 622 10.33 -28.59 17.82
N TYR A 623 11.57 -28.35 17.41
CA TYR A 623 12.72 -29.22 17.64
C TYR A 623 13.63 -28.62 18.69
N GLN A 624 14.30 -29.49 19.43
CA GLN A 624 15.42 -29.15 20.31
C GLN A 624 16.68 -29.90 19.83
N VAL A 625 17.78 -29.17 19.70
CA VAL A 625 19.11 -29.71 19.40
C VAL A 625 20.05 -29.34 20.53
N ASN A 626 20.73 -30.32 21.13
CA ASN A 626 21.78 -30.03 22.10
C ASN A 626 23.16 -30.18 21.46
N ALA A 627 24.04 -29.23 21.74
CA ALA A 627 25.42 -29.25 21.29
C ALA A 627 26.35 -28.74 22.39
N ARG A 628 27.60 -29.21 22.36
CA ARG A 628 28.66 -28.72 23.22
C ARG A 628 29.34 -27.52 22.57
N VAL A 629 29.55 -26.45 23.33
CA VAL A 629 30.32 -25.29 22.88
C VAL A 629 31.80 -25.69 22.78
N PRO A 630 32.45 -25.62 21.60
CA PRO A 630 33.83 -26.07 21.44
C PRO A 630 34.81 -25.30 22.35
N GLN A 631 35.86 -25.97 22.84
CA GLN A 631 36.86 -25.30 23.67
C GLN A 631 37.82 -24.38 22.90
N GLY A 632 37.96 -24.57 21.59
CA GLY A 632 38.93 -23.85 20.77
C GLY A 632 38.41 -22.57 20.10
N ILE A 633 37.13 -22.20 20.29
CA ILE A 633 36.57 -20.98 19.68
C ILE A 633 36.90 -19.74 20.50
N SER A 634 36.99 -18.59 19.85
CA SER A 634 37.16 -17.31 20.54
C SER A 634 35.92 -16.96 21.37
N ALA A 635 36.14 -16.30 22.52
CA ALA A 635 35.06 -15.59 23.22
C ALA A 635 34.53 -14.44 22.35
N GLY A 636 33.27 -14.08 22.56
CA GLY A 636 32.65 -12.98 21.83
C GLY A 636 31.16 -12.86 22.15
N THR A 637 30.60 -11.68 21.90
CA THR A 637 29.19 -11.37 22.20
C THR A 637 28.22 -11.84 21.11
N ALA A 638 28.72 -12.21 19.93
CA ALA A 638 27.92 -12.61 18.77
C ALA A 638 28.64 -13.68 17.92
N ILE A 639 28.89 -14.84 18.52
CA ILE A 639 29.49 -15.99 17.82
C ILE A 639 28.43 -16.66 16.94
N PRO A 640 28.67 -16.82 15.62
CA PRO A 640 27.68 -17.39 14.71
C PRO A 640 27.48 -18.88 14.96
N ILE A 641 26.24 -19.33 14.81
CA ILE A 641 25.81 -20.72 14.93
C ILE A 641 24.82 -21.11 13.82
N THR A 642 25.01 -22.30 13.27
CA THR A 642 24.10 -22.94 12.29
C THR A 642 23.87 -24.41 12.61
N VAL A 643 22.74 -24.94 12.19
CA VAL A 643 22.41 -26.37 12.21
C VAL A 643 22.36 -26.87 10.76
N ASN A 644 23.08 -27.95 10.46
CA ASN A 644 23.12 -28.56 9.13
C ASN A 644 22.57 -29.98 9.17
N ILE A 645 21.68 -30.31 8.23
CA ILE A 645 21.06 -31.64 8.12
C ILE A 645 20.66 -31.92 6.67
N GLY A 646 20.92 -33.15 6.20
CA GLY A 646 20.54 -33.56 4.85
C GLY A 646 21.15 -32.73 3.71
N GLY A 647 22.29 -32.08 3.94
CA GLY A 647 22.94 -31.18 2.97
C GLY A 647 22.41 -29.73 2.99
N THR A 648 21.41 -29.41 3.82
CA THR A 648 20.85 -28.07 3.96
C THR A 648 21.30 -27.43 5.27
N SER A 649 21.62 -26.13 5.23
CA SER A 649 21.97 -25.31 6.39
C SER A 649 20.80 -24.46 6.86
N SER A 650 20.69 -24.24 8.17
CA SER A 650 19.76 -23.26 8.72
C SER A 650 20.16 -21.82 8.40
N ASN A 651 19.28 -20.87 8.71
CA ASN A 651 19.68 -19.49 8.95
C ASN A 651 20.80 -19.41 10.02
N THR A 652 21.60 -18.36 9.95
CA THR A 652 22.66 -18.08 10.92
C THR A 652 22.12 -17.16 12.01
N VAL A 653 22.22 -17.62 13.26
CA VAL A 653 21.99 -16.79 14.45
C VAL A 653 23.28 -16.71 15.26
N THR A 654 23.27 -15.97 16.37
CA THR A 654 24.44 -15.76 17.22
C THR A 654 24.19 -16.16 18.67
N ILE A 655 25.27 -16.49 19.38
CA ILE A 655 25.30 -16.66 20.83
C ILE A 655 26.47 -15.86 21.44
N ALA A 656 26.38 -15.50 22.72
CA ALA A 656 27.52 -14.97 23.45
C ALA A 656 28.31 -16.10 24.14
N VAL A 657 29.63 -16.10 23.99
CA VAL A 657 30.54 -17.12 24.53
C VAL A 657 31.64 -16.46 25.37
N GLN A 658 31.96 -17.04 26.53
CA GLN A 658 33.05 -16.60 27.42
C GLN A 658 34.12 -17.67 27.64
#